data_AF-A0A0S4M574-F1
#
_entry.id   AF-A0A0S4M574-F1
#
_cell.length_a   1.000
_cell.length_b   1.000
_cell.length_c   1.000
_cell.angle_alpha   90.00
_cell.angle_beta   90.00
_cell.angle_gamma   90.00
#
_symmetry.space_group_name_H-M   'P 1'
#
loop_
_entity.id
_entity.type
_entity.pdbx_description
1 polymer ?
#
loop_
_entity_poly.entity_id
_entity_poly.type
_entity_poly.pdbx_seq_one_letter_code
_entity_poly.pdbx_strand_id
1 'polypeptide(L)'
;MLPYCSKNNFTANNLGEEKNIKKDNTESVTDHSYCKKSYVNNDRGLASFSDIAPKDESPTNFLNFHTHEELYQENNYEEKLLLPDIFKLTKLDEPNLDTTVNFSPYPYINKTTTSCTVKRLLIENEPLLSSPEPKRIYLKQSIDNEELCTAPSLNFTEQIIKTKKTMKDIEPSVQNLPISEQPSPPERPAPNVMKKKVSLRPYHRNNLYHTEPTISVYRDAIKKIGIDGTGLFKNRVLEEIYVTRSSNFIKSSVSLYTTYAKVRKYVLEKMFTCLNDITATSDVLIRPGMSISDLIFSCTSNNIFFEKLREKCREIVENIQATPDKSLSYLIQSYISFYHNDNLNSIYKKSKFFVKKDRLIIKLKELIINTISDLPDSIVHEIKKFNKVQIVQGLFLDMHGVFVSKSLIRDINLLFNSNKNKFVNGGSDDNLNLFNRLLGKIGNLVRSSCIFQDGVFLPNKHTVEKLSKYILSDIYGVSSKFHKKLKLSYKNISKPHQLINHAKLSTNYKKVLTDIYVKEELPSPKSYLTSKPRRTSSETIDIKIEKFGLKPYHRKNLRSTEFTLSIYEYAIKKIDIDSNESFKNSILEEIGPYIANKGFTKSYINLSPTYLNVRKYVLDMISPHINNIIYTSDVLITLGMSVSDMKHNCMSNNIFFEKLQENCKKVVKDVLMTPDDVFSNIIQSSVNFGSYGSLNIVSKKNKFCSKVKTLIMETLLNLPNNIIDEIKNFEKGEIIRGLFSETHGVFVSKSLIRNINYLFNFNKNKLPNNNKLPDYNFDDNLYLLNNLLTKLVYLVKKSLILSEGELLFPNATTAESLSRYLLADVYGISAKFHRKLKLSEKNILNPLTLNEDISLEIKLIKEKANDDYENIESKTIEKPTLIPSKNSRWNPSFITSLNIYELAISMINIDKGDFENSLTNKIKNIPSIKKCINEKVIVNIDISATYGHIKNYILDLFYPFLKKIKKETKVEEKLQPGMTLDKLEYAYISNEVFFTKLRKFCIKLIDSIKNCTDGSITDMVQCYINLETEVPQRIAIKRNRKVKFHEDVEKLLTINISAIPDTIVNAIKLLPPHKLVGEYLSHFHDMYVDNESLTKIKPIFDFTHEKIINDPMLSRLIDEISVDMIDKFDYGKNTNKIINSHTICEGLSACNYIRKIVRDEFTNIRNNIGNYIMVMYNNKIEIADEKTRCRILEKLESDLIVMSIKTYREICTKAYKSKIRTKHIPCDSII
;
A
#
# COMPACT_ATOMS: atom_id res chain seq x y z
N MET A 1 -10.61 -9.11 23.37
CA MET A 1 -11.38 -10.09 24.17
C MET A 1 -12.64 -9.35 24.60
N LEU A 2 -13.81 -9.73 24.07
CA LEU A 2 -15.06 -8.99 24.29
C LEU A 2 -15.77 -9.48 25.56
N PRO A 3 -16.25 -8.59 26.44
CA PRO A 3 -17.24 -8.94 27.46
C PRO A 3 -18.60 -9.16 26.80
N TYR A 4 -19.30 -10.22 27.21
CA TYR A 4 -20.71 -10.41 26.86
C TYR A 4 -21.59 -9.53 27.76
N CYS A 5 -22.60 -8.89 27.17
CA CYS A 5 -23.77 -8.40 27.92
C CYS A 5 -24.91 -9.41 27.77
N SER A 6 -25.29 -10.08 28.85
CA SER A 6 -26.54 -10.84 28.94
C SER A 6 -27.45 -10.22 30.01
N LYS A 7 -28.57 -9.62 29.59
CA LYS A 7 -29.68 -9.36 30.51
C LYS A 7 -30.38 -10.68 30.83
N ASN A 8 -30.79 -10.85 32.08
CA ASN A 8 -31.99 -11.59 32.44
C ASN A 8 -32.52 -11.01 33.76
N ASN A 9 -33.82 -10.75 33.82
CA ASN A 9 -34.51 -10.42 35.06
C ASN A 9 -35.02 -11.72 35.69
N PHE A 10 -34.96 -11.86 37.01
CA PHE A 10 -36.00 -12.54 37.80
C PHE A 10 -35.94 -12.07 39.25
N THR A 11 -36.98 -12.40 40.02
CA THR A 11 -37.42 -11.59 41.17
C THR A 11 -37.39 -12.35 42.49
N ALA A 12 -37.01 -11.64 43.55
CA ALA A 12 -37.52 -11.75 44.93
C ALA A 12 -37.16 -12.97 45.82
N ASN A 13 -37.11 -12.62 47.12
CA ASN A 13 -37.43 -13.42 48.31
C ASN A 13 -36.44 -14.45 48.91
N ASN A 14 -35.84 -14.00 50.02
CA ASN A 14 -36.00 -14.55 51.37
C ASN A 14 -35.08 -15.66 51.90
N LEU A 15 -34.67 -15.42 53.17
CA LEU A 15 -34.35 -16.35 54.26
C LEU A 15 -33.24 -17.40 54.03
N GLY A 16 -32.27 -17.57 54.93
CA GLY A 16 -32.00 -16.84 56.18
C GLY A 16 -30.94 -17.56 57.01
N GLU A 17 -30.52 -16.94 58.12
CA GLU A 17 -29.91 -17.60 59.31
C GLU A 17 -28.49 -18.25 59.11
N GLU A 18 -27.61 -18.37 60.11
CA GLU A 18 -27.67 -17.95 61.51
C GLU A 18 -26.31 -17.56 62.16
N LYS A 19 -26.42 -16.79 63.26
CA LYS A 19 -25.53 -16.51 64.41
C LYS A 19 -24.12 -17.16 64.51
N ASN A 20 -23.13 -16.36 64.97
CA ASN A 20 -22.63 -16.31 66.37
C ASN A 20 -21.46 -15.29 66.46
N ILE A 21 -21.47 -14.19 67.24
CA ILE A 21 -21.68 -13.92 68.69
C ILE A 21 -20.40 -14.07 69.55
N LYS A 22 -19.79 -12.91 69.87
CA LYS A 22 -19.40 -12.37 71.22
C LYS A 22 -18.90 -10.92 71.00
N LYS A 23 -19.30 -9.86 71.74
CA LYS A 23 -19.42 -9.59 73.20
C LYS A 23 -18.04 -9.49 73.89
N ASP A 24 -17.70 -8.49 74.71
CA ASP A 24 -18.33 -7.23 75.20
C ASP A 24 -17.23 -6.11 75.30
N ASN A 25 -17.35 -4.89 75.85
CA ASN A 25 -18.38 -4.21 76.68
C ASN A 25 -18.31 -2.64 76.59
N THR A 26 -19.18 -1.95 77.37
CA THR A 26 -19.12 -0.63 78.08
C THR A 26 -18.07 0.49 77.73
N GLU A 27 -18.28 1.79 78.03
CA GLU A 27 -19.26 2.46 78.90
C GLU A 27 -19.66 3.91 78.47
N SER A 28 -20.68 4.45 79.16
CA SER A 28 -21.52 5.65 78.96
C SER A 28 -20.92 7.07 79.19
N VAL A 29 -21.64 8.12 78.76
CA VAL A 29 -22.25 9.21 79.60
C VAL A 29 -23.19 10.12 78.72
N THR A 30 -24.04 10.95 79.32
CA THR A 30 -25.22 11.68 78.77
C THR A 30 -24.91 13.15 78.33
N ASP A 31 -25.79 14.04 77.80
CA ASP A 31 -27.14 14.51 78.20
C ASP A 31 -28.02 15.14 77.06
N HIS A 32 -29.35 15.16 77.30
CA HIS A 32 -30.48 16.09 76.95
C HIS A 32 -30.51 16.95 75.64
N SER A 33 -31.66 17.39 75.06
CA SER A 33 -33.03 17.64 75.62
C SER A 33 -34.21 17.53 74.60
N TYR A 34 -35.44 17.88 75.05
CA TYR A 34 -36.80 17.80 74.42
C TYR A 34 -37.06 18.76 73.22
N CYS A 35 -38.22 18.89 72.51
CA CYS A 35 -39.66 18.48 72.61
C CYS A 35 -40.30 18.54 71.17
N LYS A 36 -41.15 17.62 70.65
CA LYS A 36 -42.60 17.32 70.87
C LYS A 36 -43.64 18.25 70.14
N LYS A 37 -44.73 17.66 69.61
CA LYS A 37 -45.99 18.21 69.00
C LYS A 37 -45.97 18.58 67.49
N SER A 38 -47.11 18.67 66.74
CA SER A 38 -48.30 17.77 66.55
C SER A 38 -49.41 18.43 65.67
N TYR A 39 -50.27 17.60 65.03
CA TYR A 39 -51.49 17.91 64.23
C TYR A 39 -51.29 18.45 62.79
N VAL A 40 -52.04 18.13 61.70
CA VAL A 40 -53.28 17.33 61.36
C VAL A 40 -54.47 18.16 60.86
N ASN A 41 -55.24 17.61 59.88
CA ASN A 41 -56.54 18.06 59.33
C ASN A 41 -56.51 19.33 58.44
N ASN A 42 -57.47 19.68 57.56
CA ASN A 42 -58.58 19.05 56.77
C ASN A 42 -59.26 20.22 55.97
N ASP A 43 -60.21 20.10 55.03
CA ASP A 43 -60.72 19.08 54.08
C ASP A 43 -61.76 19.81 53.16
N ARG A 44 -61.96 19.37 51.89
CA ARG A 44 -62.99 19.83 50.90
C ARG A 44 -63.01 21.32 50.47
N GLY A 45 -63.59 21.70 49.31
CA GLY A 45 -64.07 20.91 48.16
C GLY A 45 -65.10 21.63 47.26
N LEU A 46 -65.17 21.22 45.98
CA LEU A 46 -66.13 21.63 44.91
C LEU A 46 -66.11 23.10 44.42
N ALA A 47 -66.57 23.47 43.21
CA ALA A 47 -66.57 22.79 41.88
C ALA A 47 -67.17 23.74 40.79
N SER A 48 -66.55 23.86 39.60
CA SER A 48 -67.28 24.14 38.33
C SER A 48 -66.43 24.11 37.03
N PHE A 49 -66.94 23.36 36.05
CA PHE A 49 -66.94 23.50 34.57
C PHE A 49 -65.82 24.16 33.73
N SER A 50 -65.47 23.40 32.67
CA SER A 50 -65.12 23.75 31.27
C SER A 50 -63.80 24.48 30.91
N ASP A 51 -63.07 23.81 30.02
CA ASP A 51 -62.29 24.31 28.88
C ASP A 51 -61.22 25.42 29.07
N ILE A 52 -59.96 25.00 29.04
CA ILE A 52 -58.95 25.33 28.00
C ILE A 52 -57.63 24.63 28.35
N ALA A 53 -56.92 24.07 27.37
CA ALA A 53 -55.71 23.27 27.62
C ALA A 53 -54.40 24.07 27.44
N PRO A 54 -53.60 24.28 28.50
CA PRO A 54 -52.19 24.64 28.37
C PRO A 54 -51.36 23.38 28.11
N LYS A 55 -50.51 23.41 27.09
CA LYS A 55 -49.35 22.50 27.00
C LYS A 55 -48.21 23.16 27.74
N ASP A 56 -47.52 22.42 28.61
CA ASP A 56 -46.09 22.64 28.82
C ASP A 56 -45.38 21.41 29.42
N GLU A 57 -44.06 21.38 29.17
CA GLU A 57 -42.95 20.79 29.93
C GLU A 57 -43.15 19.55 30.84
N SER A 58 -42.30 18.51 30.82
CA SER A 58 -41.01 18.31 30.12
C SER A 58 -40.60 16.84 30.02
N PRO A 59 -39.67 16.50 29.10
CA PRO A 59 -38.84 15.30 29.22
C PRO A 59 -37.33 15.62 29.01
N THR A 60 -36.61 15.90 30.11
CA THR A 60 -35.16 16.12 30.10
C THR A 60 -34.37 14.82 30.03
N ASN A 61 -34.14 14.27 28.82
CA ASN A 61 -33.20 13.16 28.63
C ASN A 61 -32.59 13.09 27.22
N PHE A 62 -31.83 14.13 26.84
CA PHE A 62 -30.90 14.08 25.71
C PHE A 62 -29.63 14.87 26.05
N LEU A 63 -28.49 14.16 26.07
CA LEU A 63 -27.15 14.55 25.62
C LEU A 63 -26.12 13.61 26.28
N ASN A 64 -25.65 12.62 25.53
CA ASN A 64 -24.54 11.76 25.92
C ASN A 64 -23.60 11.69 24.71
N PHE A 65 -22.49 12.43 24.75
CA PHE A 65 -21.61 12.61 23.58
C PHE A 65 -20.55 11.51 23.50
N HIS A 66 -20.37 10.95 22.31
CA HIS A 66 -19.28 10.02 22.02
C HIS A 66 -17.95 10.76 21.95
N THR A 67 -16.96 10.29 22.71
CA THR A 67 -15.54 10.64 22.54
C THR A 67 -14.95 9.91 21.32
N HIS A 68 -13.81 10.41 20.83
CA HIS A 68 -13.24 10.04 19.53
C HIS A 68 -12.67 8.61 19.49
N GLU A 69 -12.86 7.90 18.37
CA GLU A 69 -12.05 6.75 17.98
C GLU A 69 -10.92 7.16 17.03
N GLU A 70 -9.73 6.61 17.24
CA GLU A 70 -8.55 6.80 16.39
C GLU A 70 -8.59 5.85 15.19
N LEU A 71 -8.57 6.37 13.96
CA LEU A 71 -8.60 5.56 12.74
C LEU A 71 -7.21 4.99 12.38
N TYR A 72 -6.82 3.92 13.09
CA TYR A 72 -5.68 3.07 12.69
C TYR A 72 -5.96 2.39 11.33
N GLN A 73 -5.08 2.62 10.36
CA GLN A 73 -5.13 1.93 9.06
C GLN A 73 -4.29 0.64 9.08
N GLU A 74 -4.88 -0.46 9.56
CA GLU A 74 -4.28 -1.79 9.35
C GLU A 74 -4.53 -2.31 7.92
N ASN A 75 -3.45 -2.66 7.21
CA ASN A 75 -3.53 -3.28 5.89
C ASN A 75 -3.76 -4.80 6.00
N ASN A 76 -4.98 -5.25 5.71
CA ASN A 76 -5.29 -6.68 5.53
C ASN A 76 -6.18 -6.92 4.29
N TYR A 77 -5.55 -7.26 3.16
CA TYR A 77 -6.21 -7.82 1.99
C TYR A 77 -5.78 -9.28 1.82
N GLU A 78 -6.61 -10.23 2.28
CA GLU A 78 -6.52 -11.64 1.86
C GLU A 78 -7.44 -11.86 0.65
N GLU A 79 -6.86 -12.12 -0.53
CA GLU A 79 -7.62 -12.43 -1.74
C GLU A 79 -8.23 -13.84 -1.68
N LYS A 80 -9.55 -13.92 -1.49
CA LYS A 80 -10.32 -15.16 -1.71
C LYS A 80 -10.73 -15.28 -3.17
N LEU A 81 -9.88 -15.93 -3.96
CA LEU A 81 -10.22 -16.36 -5.32
C LEU A 81 -11.08 -17.63 -5.28
N LEU A 82 -12.26 -17.58 -5.90
CA LEU A 82 -13.06 -18.75 -6.28
C LEU A 82 -13.47 -18.63 -7.76
N LEU A 83 -13.54 -19.77 -8.44
CA LEU A 83 -13.80 -19.88 -9.87
C LEU A 83 -15.31 -19.92 -10.17
N PRO A 84 -15.81 -19.24 -11.20
CA PRO A 84 -17.15 -19.49 -11.74
C PRO A 84 -17.13 -20.74 -12.63
N ASP A 85 -18.05 -21.67 -12.39
CA ASP A 85 -18.27 -22.81 -13.28
C ASP A 85 -19.32 -22.44 -14.35
N ILE A 86 -19.02 -22.65 -15.63
CA ILE A 86 -19.88 -22.24 -16.75
C ILE A 86 -19.97 -23.36 -17.80
N PHE A 87 -20.92 -24.28 -17.59
CA PHE A 87 -21.40 -25.19 -18.61
C PHE A 87 -22.93 -25.33 -18.57
N LYS A 88 -23.60 -24.54 -19.42
CA LYS A 88 -24.83 -24.93 -20.14
C LYS A 88 -25.07 -23.91 -21.25
N LEU A 89 -25.20 -24.40 -22.48
CA LEU A 89 -25.68 -23.62 -23.63
C LEU A 89 -26.95 -24.30 -24.15
N THR A 90 -27.85 -23.49 -24.69
CA THR A 90 -29.19 -23.89 -25.10
C THR A 90 -29.21 -24.68 -26.40
N LYS A 91 -30.19 -25.58 -26.49
CA LYS A 91 -30.94 -25.87 -27.71
C LYS A 91 -32.43 -25.93 -27.36
N LEU A 92 -33.26 -25.61 -28.34
CA LEU A 92 -34.71 -25.63 -28.29
C LEU A 92 -35.22 -26.30 -29.59
N ASP A 93 -36.53 -26.52 -29.61
CA ASP A 93 -37.36 -26.99 -30.71
C ASP A 93 -37.51 -28.53 -30.84
N GLU A 94 -38.78 -28.94 -30.96
CA GLU A 94 -39.37 -30.28 -30.74
C GLU A 94 -39.84 -30.88 -32.10
N PRO A 95 -40.77 -31.87 -32.23
CA PRO A 95 -41.38 -32.78 -31.24
C PRO A 95 -41.48 -34.28 -31.63
N ASN A 96 -41.71 -35.16 -30.65
CA ASN A 96 -42.98 -35.93 -30.52
C ASN A 96 -42.95 -37.05 -29.45
N LEU A 97 -43.98 -37.04 -28.60
CA LEU A 97 -44.69 -38.16 -27.94
C LEU A 97 -43.93 -39.17 -27.03
N ASP A 98 -44.32 -39.11 -25.74
CA ASP A 98 -44.59 -40.21 -24.80
C ASP A 98 -43.44 -41.15 -24.31
N THR A 99 -43.42 -41.64 -23.05
CA THR A 99 -44.46 -41.61 -21.98
C THR A 99 -43.88 -41.50 -20.55
N THR A 100 -44.54 -40.73 -19.67
CA THR A 100 -44.69 -40.88 -18.18
C THR A 100 -43.53 -40.86 -17.16
N VAL A 101 -43.73 -40.02 -16.12
CA VAL A 101 -43.44 -40.19 -14.66
C VAL A 101 -42.03 -39.89 -14.08
N ASN A 102 -41.84 -38.61 -13.65
CA ASN A 102 -41.88 -38.11 -12.25
C ASN A 102 -41.27 -38.97 -11.10
N PHE A 103 -40.62 -38.44 -10.04
CA PHE A 103 -40.06 -37.10 -9.72
C PHE A 103 -39.19 -37.12 -8.43
N SER A 104 -38.12 -36.29 -8.36
CA SER A 104 -37.64 -35.59 -7.13
C SER A 104 -36.95 -36.43 -6.00
N PRO A 105 -36.49 -35.87 -4.83
CA PRO A 105 -35.09 -35.43 -4.70
C PRO A 105 -34.32 -35.80 -3.38
N TYR A 106 -33.04 -35.35 -3.29
CA TYR A 106 -32.18 -34.98 -2.13
C TYR A 106 -32.73 -35.06 -0.68
N PRO A 107 -31.92 -35.32 0.41
CA PRO A 107 -30.72 -34.50 0.72
C PRO A 107 -29.60 -35.00 1.70
N TYR A 108 -28.61 -34.11 1.96
CA TYR A 108 -27.84 -33.78 3.19
C TYR A 108 -26.89 -34.73 4.00
N ILE A 109 -25.62 -34.29 4.09
CA ILE A 109 -24.73 -34.08 5.28
C ILE A 109 -24.39 -35.19 6.32
N ASN A 110 -23.07 -35.42 6.48
CA ASN A 110 -22.27 -35.85 7.66
C ASN A 110 -22.82 -36.88 8.70
N LYS A 111 -22.18 -38.06 8.77
CA LYS A 111 -21.20 -38.39 9.85
C LYS A 111 -20.48 -39.74 9.64
N THR A 112 -19.31 -39.87 10.29
CA THR A 112 -18.59 -41.12 10.59
C THR A 112 -19.08 -41.68 11.93
N THR A 113 -19.04 -42.99 12.26
CA THR A 113 -18.31 -44.15 11.70
C THR A 113 -19.29 -45.37 11.68
N THR A 114 -18.97 -46.67 11.53
CA THR A 114 -17.75 -47.46 11.78
C THR A 114 -17.66 -48.69 10.82
N SER A 115 -17.16 -49.83 11.29
CA SER A 115 -16.77 -51.05 10.56
C SER A 115 -17.69 -52.26 10.78
N CYS A 116 -17.90 -53.07 9.73
CA CYS A 116 -17.79 -54.54 9.82
C CYS A 116 -17.46 -55.20 8.45
N THR A 117 -16.18 -55.55 8.29
CA THR A 117 -15.68 -56.91 8.03
C THR A 117 -16.37 -57.81 6.97
N VAL A 118 -15.77 -57.83 5.78
CA VAL A 118 -15.39 -59.03 4.97
C VAL A 118 -16.42 -60.14 4.68
N LYS A 119 -16.64 -60.40 3.38
CA LYS A 119 -16.50 -61.75 2.80
C LYS A 119 -15.54 -61.70 1.59
N ARG A 120 -14.81 -62.81 1.38
CA ARG A 120 -13.79 -63.00 0.31
C ARG A 120 -14.32 -63.98 -0.75
N LEU A 121 -13.71 -63.94 -1.93
CA LEU A 121 -13.11 -65.10 -2.62
C LEU A 121 -11.84 -64.55 -3.30
N LEU A 122 -10.60 -64.90 -2.94
CA LEU A 122 -9.89 -66.18 -2.86
C LEU A 122 -9.65 -66.86 -4.22
N ILE A 123 -8.37 -67.11 -4.49
CA ILE A 123 -7.83 -68.09 -5.43
C ILE A 123 -7.28 -69.21 -4.54
N GLU A 124 -7.53 -70.46 -4.90
CA GLU A 124 -7.14 -71.65 -4.13
C GLU A 124 -5.81 -72.21 -4.63
N ASN A 125 -4.89 -72.57 -3.73
CA ASN A 125 -4.73 -73.97 -3.30
C ASN A 125 -3.68 -74.13 -2.18
N GLU A 126 -3.77 -75.27 -1.49
CA GLU A 126 -3.01 -75.70 -0.31
C GLU A 126 -1.96 -76.80 -0.67
N PRO A 127 -1.21 -77.40 0.27
CA PRO A 127 -0.52 -76.86 1.46
C PRO A 127 0.93 -77.42 1.61
N LEU A 128 1.68 -77.03 2.65
CA LEU A 128 2.37 -77.99 3.54
C LEU A 128 2.90 -77.37 4.85
N LEU A 129 3.23 -78.26 5.79
CA LEU A 129 3.23 -78.07 7.25
C LEU A 129 4.44 -77.38 7.92
N SER A 130 4.13 -76.81 9.10
CA SER A 130 4.93 -76.82 10.35
C SER A 130 6.07 -75.81 10.60
N SER A 131 6.23 -75.51 11.90
CA SER A 131 7.25 -74.69 12.57
C SER A 131 8.09 -75.60 13.52
N PRO A 132 8.90 -75.19 14.55
CA PRO A 132 8.73 -74.06 15.48
C PRO A 132 9.97 -73.24 15.94
N GLU A 133 9.66 -72.05 16.45
CA GLU A 133 10.31 -71.25 17.53
C GLU A 133 11.79 -70.76 17.49
N PRO A 134 12.10 -69.63 18.18
CA PRO A 134 13.42 -68.99 18.17
C PRO A 134 14.27 -69.26 19.43
N LYS A 135 15.60 -69.12 19.32
CA LYS A 135 16.53 -69.00 20.46
C LYS A 135 17.46 -67.79 20.37
N ARG A 136 18.08 -67.47 21.51
CA ARG A 136 18.75 -66.19 21.85
C ARG A 136 20.28 -66.35 21.89
N ILE A 137 20.99 -65.26 21.56
CA ILE A 137 22.32 -64.87 22.09
C ILE A 137 23.52 -65.79 21.73
N TYR A 138 24.55 -65.22 21.10
CA TYR A 138 25.87 -65.03 21.75
C TYR A 138 26.73 -63.98 21.03
N LEU A 139 27.75 -63.48 21.72
CA LEU A 139 28.56 -62.31 21.36
C LEU A 139 30.05 -62.60 21.59
N LYS A 140 30.88 -62.46 20.55
CA LYS A 140 32.34 -62.28 20.54
C LYS A 140 32.65 -61.47 19.26
N GLN A 141 33.16 -60.24 19.23
CA GLN A 141 34.16 -59.49 20.02
C GLN A 141 35.60 -59.75 19.55
N SER A 142 36.37 -58.65 19.43
CA SER A 142 37.82 -58.55 19.12
C SER A 142 38.21 -58.76 17.63
N ILE A 143 39.25 -58.12 17.07
CA ILE A 143 40.08 -56.97 17.53
C ILE A 143 40.81 -56.32 16.31
N ASP A 144 41.05 -55.00 16.37
CA ASP A 144 42.09 -54.15 15.71
C ASP A 144 42.36 -54.30 14.16
N ASN A 145 43.07 -53.44 13.42
CA ASN A 145 43.93 -52.28 13.73
C ASN A 145 44.07 -51.32 12.49
N GLU A 146 44.67 -50.13 12.68
CA GLU A 146 45.56 -49.35 11.75
C GLU A 146 45.24 -49.13 10.22
N GLU A 147 45.72 -48.09 9.52
CA GLU A 147 46.08 -46.70 9.86
C GLU A 147 46.04 -45.81 8.57
N LEU A 148 46.69 -44.63 8.56
CA LEU A 148 46.75 -43.71 7.41
C LEU A 148 47.61 -44.23 6.23
N CYS A 149 47.31 -43.81 4.99
CA CYS A 149 48.26 -43.03 4.17
C CYS A 149 47.65 -42.40 2.90
N THR A 150 48.43 -41.48 2.30
CA THR A 150 48.06 -40.61 1.17
C THR A 150 48.36 -41.18 -0.23
N ALA A 151 47.75 -40.53 -1.24
CA ALA A 151 47.90 -40.73 -2.69
C ALA A 151 49.34 -40.86 -3.22
N PRO A 152 49.54 -41.43 -4.44
CA PRO A 152 49.50 -40.58 -5.64
C PRO A 152 48.87 -41.23 -6.90
N SER A 153 49.04 -40.57 -8.06
CA SER A 153 48.40 -40.86 -9.36
C SER A 153 49.29 -41.59 -10.38
N LEU A 154 48.69 -42.45 -11.23
CA LEU A 154 48.69 -42.28 -12.71
C LEU A 154 47.93 -43.41 -13.46
N ASN A 155 47.69 -43.18 -14.77
CA ASN A 155 46.86 -43.95 -15.69
C ASN A 155 47.30 -45.43 -15.90
N PHE A 156 46.37 -46.31 -16.32
CA PHE A 156 46.30 -46.79 -17.72
C PHE A 156 44.97 -47.50 -18.07
N THR A 157 44.80 -47.83 -19.35
CA THR A 157 43.59 -48.36 -20.01
C THR A 157 43.72 -49.86 -20.31
N GLU A 158 42.63 -50.64 -20.24
CA GLU A 158 42.12 -51.64 -21.24
C GLU A 158 40.79 -52.27 -20.72
N GLN A 159 39.71 -52.44 -21.51
CA GLN A 159 39.37 -53.49 -22.52
C GLN A 159 38.93 -54.83 -21.84
N ILE A 160 38.03 -55.73 -22.34
CA ILE A 160 37.42 -56.08 -23.64
C ILE A 160 35.93 -56.57 -23.39
N ILE A 161 34.98 -56.78 -24.33
CA ILE A 161 34.68 -57.94 -25.25
C ILE A 161 33.46 -57.48 -26.14
N LYS A 162 33.57 -57.23 -27.48
CA LYS A 162 33.26 -58.08 -28.68
C LYS A 162 31.76 -58.46 -28.88
N THR A 163 31.17 -58.63 -30.08
CA THR A 163 31.60 -59.06 -31.46
C THR A 163 30.98 -58.21 -32.61
N LYS A 164 31.66 -57.86 -33.75
CA LYS A 164 32.03 -58.61 -35.01
C LYS A 164 30.83 -59.02 -35.92
N LYS A 165 30.83 -59.01 -37.27
CA LYS A 165 31.79 -58.87 -38.44
C LYS A 165 30.95 -58.66 -39.77
N THR A 166 31.33 -58.36 -41.05
CA THR A 166 32.54 -57.99 -41.89
C THR A 166 32.10 -57.37 -43.27
N MET A 167 32.89 -56.44 -43.87
CA MET A 167 33.24 -56.23 -45.33
C MET A 167 32.18 -56.18 -46.49
N LYS A 168 32.40 -55.55 -47.67
CA LYS A 168 33.60 -54.95 -48.33
C LYS A 168 33.25 -53.78 -49.31
N ASP A 169 34.29 -53.11 -49.85
CA ASP A 169 34.36 -51.83 -50.60
C ASP A 169 34.06 -51.97 -52.15
N ILE A 170 34.05 -50.97 -53.08
CA ILE A 170 34.80 -49.70 -53.33
C ILE A 170 33.92 -48.65 -54.11
N GLU A 171 34.28 -47.35 -54.09
CA GLU A 171 33.77 -46.16 -54.87
C GLU A 171 34.00 -46.21 -56.41
N PRO A 172 33.32 -45.41 -57.31
CA PRO A 172 33.18 -43.94 -57.29
C PRO A 172 31.84 -43.35 -57.82
N SER A 173 31.85 -42.22 -58.57
CA SER A 173 30.73 -41.27 -58.75
C SER A 173 30.27 -41.02 -60.21
N VAL A 174 29.25 -40.13 -60.40
CA VAL A 174 28.78 -39.40 -61.62
C VAL A 174 27.34 -39.71 -62.14
N GLN A 175 26.47 -38.68 -62.04
CA GLN A 175 25.34 -38.19 -62.88
C GLN A 175 24.32 -39.06 -63.69
N ASN A 176 23.09 -38.52 -63.76
CA ASN A 176 22.03 -38.60 -64.82
C ASN A 176 21.02 -39.79 -64.92
N LEU A 177 19.72 -39.47 -64.68
CA LEU A 177 18.54 -39.44 -65.62
C LEU A 177 18.49 -40.37 -66.87
N PRO A 178 17.31 -40.74 -67.47
CA PRO A 178 15.90 -40.23 -67.31
C PRO A 178 14.73 -41.29 -67.46
N ILE A 179 13.48 -40.81 -67.72
CA ILE A 179 12.29 -41.52 -68.35
C ILE A 179 11.54 -42.58 -67.49
N SER A 180 10.22 -42.87 -67.61
CA SER A 180 8.98 -42.05 -67.85
C SER A 180 7.70 -42.91 -67.59
N GLU A 181 6.50 -42.30 -67.71
CA GLU A 181 5.15 -42.87 -67.96
C GLU A 181 4.51 -44.00 -67.08
N GLN A 182 3.43 -43.61 -66.36
CA GLN A 182 2.00 -44.02 -66.50
C GLN A 182 1.58 -45.39 -67.13
N PRO A 183 0.30 -45.85 -66.93
CA PRO A 183 -0.62 -45.68 -65.79
C PRO A 183 -1.50 -46.93 -65.46
N SER A 184 -2.19 -46.95 -64.29
CA SER A 184 -3.48 -47.68 -64.13
C SER A 184 -4.34 -47.10 -62.98
N PRO A 185 -5.70 -47.23 -63.00
CA PRO A 185 -6.60 -46.40 -62.17
C PRO A 185 -7.43 -47.25 -61.16
N PRO A 186 -8.61 -46.84 -60.61
CA PRO A 186 -8.63 -46.38 -59.22
C PRO A 186 -9.77 -46.94 -58.32
N GLU A 187 -9.52 -47.14 -57.01
CA GLU A 187 -10.59 -47.39 -56.02
C GLU A 187 -10.63 -46.39 -54.83
N ARG A 188 -11.78 -45.70 -54.79
CA ARG A 188 -12.57 -45.14 -53.67
C ARG A 188 -11.86 -44.69 -52.37
N PRO A 189 -12.00 -43.40 -51.97
CA PRO A 189 -11.48 -42.90 -50.69
C PRO A 189 -12.38 -43.26 -49.48
N ALA A 190 -11.74 -43.65 -48.37
CA ALA A 190 -12.35 -43.77 -47.04
C ALA A 190 -12.81 -42.39 -46.48
N PRO A 191 -13.77 -42.35 -45.53
CA PRO A 191 -14.60 -41.15 -45.31
C PRO A 191 -13.88 -39.95 -44.69
N ASN A 192 -14.37 -38.76 -45.05
CA ASN A 192 -13.86 -37.48 -44.56
C ASN A 192 -13.95 -37.36 -43.02
N VAL A 193 -12.79 -37.39 -42.35
CA VAL A 193 -12.66 -36.86 -40.98
C VAL A 193 -13.01 -35.38 -41.01
N MET A 194 -14.21 -35.03 -40.53
CA MET A 194 -14.70 -33.64 -40.50
C MET A 194 -13.73 -32.76 -39.71
N LYS A 195 -12.97 -31.90 -40.42
CA LYS A 195 -12.05 -30.92 -39.83
C LYS A 195 -12.86 -29.79 -39.15
N LYS A 196 -13.30 -30.08 -37.92
CA LYS A 196 -14.04 -29.20 -36.99
C LYS A 196 -13.46 -27.77 -37.05
N LYS A 197 -14.23 -26.85 -37.63
CA LYS A 197 -13.71 -25.54 -38.10
C LYS A 197 -13.43 -24.61 -36.91
N VAL A 198 -12.15 -24.48 -36.55
CA VAL A 198 -11.66 -23.64 -35.43
C VAL A 198 -12.27 -22.23 -35.44
N SER A 199 -13.22 -22.00 -34.54
CA SER A 199 -14.02 -20.78 -34.45
C SER A 199 -13.51 -19.86 -33.33
N LEU A 200 -12.50 -19.04 -33.64
CA LEU A 200 -12.08 -17.94 -32.76
C LEU A 200 -13.29 -17.05 -32.42
N ARG A 201 -13.49 -16.74 -31.14
CA ARG A 201 -14.53 -15.83 -30.61
C ARG A 201 -14.47 -14.45 -31.30
N PRO A 202 -15.52 -13.61 -31.22
CA PRO A 202 -15.42 -12.21 -31.62
C PRO A 202 -14.28 -11.50 -30.89
N TYR A 203 -13.53 -10.63 -31.57
CA TYR A 203 -12.39 -9.93 -30.96
C TYR A 203 -12.84 -9.07 -29.76
N HIS A 204 -12.39 -9.48 -28.57
CA HIS A 204 -12.35 -8.65 -27.38
C HIS A 204 -10.88 -8.50 -26.98
N ARG A 205 -10.46 -7.31 -26.53
CA ARG A 205 -9.02 -7.07 -26.29
C ARG A 205 -8.54 -7.84 -25.06
N ASN A 206 -7.66 -8.81 -25.25
CA ASN A 206 -7.00 -9.52 -24.17
C ASN A 206 -5.78 -8.73 -23.68
N ASN A 207 -5.62 -8.59 -22.36
CA ASN A 207 -4.51 -7.81 -21.80
C ASN A 207 -3.25 -8.67 -21.58
N LEU A 208 -2.51 -8.92 -22.67
CA LEU A 208 -1.26 -9.70 -22.68
C LEU A 208 -0.11 -9.13 -21.80
N TYR A 209 -0.31 -8.00 -21.12
CA TYR A 209 0.70 -7.30 -20.32
C TYR A 209 0.77 -7.71 -18.84
N HIS A 210 -0.13 -8.56 -18.34
CA HIS A 210 0.05 -9.15 -17.01
C HIS A 210 1.20 -10.18 -17.03
N THR A 211 1.93 -10.32 -15.92
CA THR A 211 3.15 -11.14 -15.83
C THR A 211 2.90 -12.61 -15.45
N GLU A 212 1.64 -13.04 -15.35
CA GLU A 212 1.24 -14.43 -15.04
C GLU A 212 1.04 -15.43 -16.21
N PRO A 213 0.81 -15.06 -17.50
CA PRO A 213 0.43 -16.03 -18.54
C PRO A 213 1.44 -17.15 -18.81
N THR A 214 2.71 -16.93 -18.43
CA THR A 214 3.83 -17.88 -18.63
C THR A 214 4.15 -18.71 -17.39
N ILE A 215 3.19 -18.92 -16.47
CA ILE A 215 3.27 -20.00 -15.48
C ILE A 215 3.50 -21.33 -16.22
N SER A 216 4.62 -21.99 -15.98
CA SER A 216 4.93 -23.30 -16.57
C SER A 216 4.24 -24.44 -15.82
N VAL A 217 4.00 -25.57 -16.50
CA VAL A 217 3.45 -26.79 -15.89
C VAL A 217 4.26 -27.26 -14.67
N TYR A 218 5.59 -27.08 -14.71
CA TYR A 218 6.49 -27.36 -13.59
C TYR A 218 6.22 -26.46 -12.38
N ARG A 219 5.92 -25.17 -12.58
CA ARG A 219 5.56 -24.23 -11.51
C ARG A 219 4.26 -24.65 -10.82
N ASP A 220 3.29 -25.17 -11.58
CA ASP A 220 2.04 -25.69 -11.02
C ASP A 220 2.21 -27.05 -10.32
N ALA A 221 3.20 -27.84 -10.70
CA ALA A 221 3.58 -29.06 -9.95
C ALA A 221 4.17 -28.70 -8.58
N ILE A 222 5.09 -27.73 -8.52
CA ILE A 222 5.70 -27.25 -7.26
C ILE A 222 4.65 -26.70 -6.27
N LYS A 223 3.56 -26.08 -6.75
CA LYS A 223 2.44 -25.65 -5.89
C LYS A 223 1.76 -26.82 -5.15
N LYS A 224 1.81 -28.04 -5.69
CA LYS A 224 1.05 -29.21 -5.24
C LYS A 224 1.86 -30.27 -4.48
N ILE A 225 3.19 -30.29 -4.60
CA ILE A 225 4.04 -31.35 -4.04
C ILE A 225 3.70 -31.70 -2.58
N GLY A 226 3.82 -32.98 -2.26
CA GLY A 226 3.84 -33.42 -0.86
C GLY A 226 5.05 -32.81 -0.15
N ILE A 227 4.82 -32.21 1.02
CA ILE A 227 5.90 -31.84 1.94
C ILE A 227 5.86 -32.88 3.06
N ASP A 228 7.02 -33.36 3.51
CA ASP A 228 7.15 -34.33 4.59
C ASP A 228 6.40 -35.65 4.28
N GLY A 229 6.55 -36.17 3.05
CA GLY A 229 5.87 -37.38 2.59
C GLY A 229 6.23 -38.66 3.38
N THR A 230 7.42 -38.68 3.99
CA THR A 230 7.87 -39.72 4.93
C THR A 230 7.41 -39.48 6.38
N GLY A 231 6.84 -38.31 6.69
CA GLY A 231 6.39 -37.94 8.03
C GLY A 231 7.51 -37.70 9.05
N LEU A 232 8.78 -37.59 8.62
CA LEU A 232 9.93 -37.41 9.52
C LEU A 232 9.83 -36.11 10.34
N PHE A 233 9.40 -35.00 9.73
CA PHE A 233 9.22 -33.73 10.46
C PHE A 233 7.95 -33.74 11.34
N LYS A 234 6.91 -34.47 10.95
CA LYS A 234 5.73 -34.75 11.78
C LYS A 234 6.06 -35.59 13.01
N ASN A 235 6.92 -36.60 12.87
CA ASN A 235 7.38 -37.46 13.97
C ASN A 235 8.33 -36.66 14.90
N ARG A 236 9.31 -35.98 14.31
CA ARG A 236 9.82 -34.63 14.67
C ARG A 236 9.04 -33.90 15.78
N VAL A 237 7.93 -33.32 15.32
CA VAL A 237 6.98 -32.51 16.09
C VAL A 237 6.29 -33.29 17.21
N LEU A 238 5.97 -34.57 17.01
CA LEU A 238 5.35 -35.43 18.03
C LEU A 238 6.31 -35.73 19.19
N GLU A 239 7.54 -36.15 18.89
CA GLU A 239 8.58 -36.45 19.90
C GLU A 239 8.83 -35.27 20.83
N GLU A 240 9.05 -34.07 20.27
CA GLU A 240 9.27 -32.84 21.06
C GLU A 240 8.09 -32.47 21.97
N ILE A 241 6.89 -32.96 21.67
CA ILE A 241 5.68 -32.69 22.46
C ILE A 241 5.48 -33.78 23.52
N TYR A 242 5.76 -35.05 23.22
CA TYR A 242 5.82 -36.12 24.24
C TYR A 242 6.86 -35.83 25.33
N VAL A 243 8.02 -35.29 24.96
CA VAL A 243 9.07 -34.84 25.91
C VAL A 243 8.56 -33.72 26.85
N THR A 244 7.41 -33.09 26.57
CA THR A 244 6.84 -32.03 27.42
C THR A 244 5.57 -32.41 28.20
N ARG A 245 4.87 -33.51 27.89
CA ARG A 245 3.66 -33.96 28.63
C ARG A 245 3.43 -35.47 28.60
N SER A 246 2.90 -35.99 29.70
CA SER A 246 2.64 -37.41 29.93
C SER A 246 1.49 -38.00 29.09
N SER A 247 1.74 -39.24 28.62
CA SER A 247 0.85 -40.33 28.19
C SER A 247 -0.31 -40.08 27.20
N ASN A 248 -1.10 -39.01 27.31
CA ASN A 248 -2.46 -39.02 26.74
C ASN A 248 -2.59 -38.51 25.28
N PHE A 249 -1.48 -38.21 24.59
CA PHE A 249 -1.50 -37.71 23.20
C PHE A 249 -1.42 -38.79 22.11
N ILE A 250 -1.28 -40.07 22.49
CA ILE A 250 -0.87 -41.21 21.65
C ILE A 250 -1.76 -41.48 20.42
N LYS A 251 -3.02 -41.01 20.40
CA LYS A 251 -3.95 -41.13 19.24
C LYS A 251 -4.35 -39.80 18.58
N SER A 252 -3.69 -38.69 18.91
CA SER A 252 -4.07 -37.37 18.39
C SER A 252 -3.49 -37.08 16.99
N SER A 253 -4.29 -36.50 16.09
CA SER A 253 -3.83 -36.12 14.76
C SER A 253 -3.29 -34.67 14.74
N VAL A 254 -2.09 -34.51 14.16
CA VAL A 254 -1.33 -33.25 14.18
C VAL A 254 -1.51 -32.47 12.88
N SER A 255 -1.99 -31.23 12.96
CA SER A 255 -2.14 -30.37 11.78
C SER A 255 -0.94 -29.43 11.59
N LEU A 256 -0.06 -29.82 10.65
CA LEU A 256 1.10 -29.06 10.18
C LEU A 256 0.87 -28.30 8.86
N TYR A 257 -0.39 -28.24 8.38
CA TYR A 257 -0.76 -27.66 7.08
C TYR A 257 -0.17 -26.26 6.84
N THR A 258 -0.23 -25.37 7.84
CA THR A 258 0.32 -24.01 7.74
C THR A 258 1.84 -24.00 7.58
N THR A 259 2.56 -24.90 8.26
CA THR A 259 4.02 -25.03 8.13
C THR A 259 4.38 -25.57 6.74
N TYR A 260 3.70 -26.63 6.28
CA TYR A 260 3.93 -27.20 4.95
C TYR A 260 3.58 -26.21 3.82
N ALA A 261 2.50 -25.43 3.96
CA ALA A 261 2.13 -24.38 2.99
C ALA A 261 3.19 -23.27 2.93
N LYS A 262 3.76 -22.87 4.08
CA LYS A 262 4.89 -21.93 4.14
C LYS A 262 6.16 -22.50 3.51
N VAL A 263 6.47 -23.79 3.72
CA VAL A 263 7.59 -24.46 3.05
C VAL A 263 7.40 -24.48 1.52
N ARG A 264 6.22 -24.86 1.01
CA ARG A 264 5.92 -24.77 -0.44
C ARG A 264 6.13 -23.37 -1.00
N LYS A 265 5.66 -22.34 -0.28
CA LYS A 265 5.84 -20.93 -0.70
C LYS A 265 7.32 -20.56 -0.75
N TYR A 266 8.10 -20.89 0.29
CA TYR A 266 9.54 -20.63 0.35
C TYR A 266 10.31 -21.32 -0.78
N VAL A 267 10.04 -22.60 -1.03
CA VAL A 267 10.63 -23.36 -2.16
C VAL A 267 10.25 -22.72 -3.49
N LEU A 268 8.97 -22.41 -3.70
CA LEU A 268 8.49 -21.77 -4.93
C LEU A 268 9.13 -20.39 -5.17
N GLU A 269 9.35 -19.60 -4.12
CA GLU A 269 10.04 -18.30 -4.19
C GLU A 269 11.53 -18.45 -4.53
N LYS A 270 12.23 -19.41 -3.91
CA LYS A 270 13.65 -19.69 -4.21
C LYS A 270 13.85 -20.24 -5.63
N MET A 271 12.94 -21.07 -6.13
CA MET A 271 13.02 -21.62 -7.48
C MET A 271 12.50 -20.68 -8.58
N PHE A 272 11.85 -19.55 -8.24
CA PHE A 272 11.11 -18.75 -9.23
C PHE A 272 11.96 -18.19 -10.37
N THR A 273 13.13 -17.62 -10.07
CA THR A 273 14.07 -17.10 -11.08
C THR A 273 14.61 -18.23 -11.95
N CYS A 274 15.21 -19.23 -11.31
CA CYS A 274 15.71 -20.47 -11.91
C CYS A 274 14.74 -21.10 -12.93
N LEU A 275 13.46 -21.26 -12.57
CA LEU A 275 12.47 -21.88 -13.45
C LEU A 275 12.20 -21.08 -14.74
N ASN A 276 12.27 -19.74 -14.67
CA ASN A 276 12.11 -18.90 -15.86
C ASN A 276 13.33 -19.04 -16.79
N ASP A 277 14.54 -19.05 -16.24
CA ASP A 277 15.79 -19.17 -17.01
C ASP A 277 15.95 -20.56 -17.67
N ILE A 278 15.60 -21.63 -16.94
CA ILE A 278 15.61 -22.99 -17.50
C ILE A 278 14.53 -23.14 -18.57
N THR A 279 13.29 -22.69 -18.33
CA THR A 279 12.20 -22.83 -19.33
C THR A 279 12.40 -21.93 -20.55
N ALA A 280 13.15 -20.83 -20.46
CA ALA A 280 13.56 -20.04 -21.62
C ALA A 280 14.51 -20.80 -22.57
N THR A 281 15.19 -21.85 -22.10
CA THR A 281 16.20 -22.61 -22.87
C THR A 281 15.89 -24.11 -23.01
N SER A 282 14.84 -24.62 -22.36
CA SER A 282 14.61 -26.06 -22.15
C SER A 282 13.11 -26.43 -22.08
N ASP A 283 12.28 -25.74 -22.86
CA ASP A 283 10.81 -25.90 -22.82
C ASP A 283 10.32 -27.23 -23.44
N VAL A 284 9.06 -27.58 -23.20
CA VAL A 284 8.44 -28.82 -23.70
C VAL A 284 8.16 -28.70 -25.21
N LEU A 285 8.69 -29.64 -25.99
CA LEU A 285 8.54 -29.68 -27.45
C LEU A 285 7.17 -30.25 -27.89
N ILE A 286 6.15 -29.39 -27.89
CA ILE A 286 4.77 -29.74 -28.29
C ILE A 286 4.70 -29.96 -29.81
N ARG A 287 4.45 -31.20 -30.26
CA ARG A 287 4.27 -31.58 -31.67
C ARG A 287 2.79 -31.75 -32.06
N PRO A 288 2.41 -31.55 -33.32
CA PRO A 288 1.06 -31.87 -33.81
C PRO A 288 0.77 -33.36 -33.66
N GLY A 289 -0.48 -33.71 -33.35
CA GLY A 289 -0.91 -35.10 -33.13
C GLY A 289 -0.73 -35.61 -31.69
N MET A 290 0.00 -34.90 -30.83
CA MET A 290 0.15 -35.28 -29.42
C MET A 290 -1.19 -35.36 -28.68
N SER A 291 -1.42 -36.48 -28.00
CA SER A 291 -2.48 -36.67 -27.00
C SER A 291 -2.09 -36.02 -25.67
N ILE A 292 -3.02 -36.04 -24.70
CA ILE A 292 -2.73 -35.60 -23.32
C ILE A 292 -1.64 -36.47 -22.67
N SER A 293 -1.61 -37.78 -22.98
CA SER A 293 -0.59 -38.71 -22.49
C SER A 293 0.80 -38.37 -23.04
N ASP A 294 0.88 -38.02 -24.32
CA ASP A 294 2.15 -37.62 -24.96
C ASP A 294 2.67 -36.29 -24.41
N LEU A 295 1.77 -35.36 -24.07
CA LEU A 295 2.12 -34.12 -23.37
C LEU A 295 2.63 -34.40 -21.95
N ILE A 296 1.97 -35.27 -21.18
CA ILE A 296 2.45 -35.70 -19.85
C ILE A 296 3.85 -36.31 -19.98
N PHE A 297 4.05 -37.25 -20.90
CA PHE A 297 5.35 -37.88 -21.17
C PHE A 297 6.40 -36.84 -21.52
N SER A 298 6.10 -35.93 -22.46
CA SER A 298 7.01 -34.86 -22.89
C SER A 298 7.37 -33.88 -21.77
N CYS A 299 6.49 -33.66 -20.78
CA CYS A 299 6.80 -32.91 -19.57
C CYS A 299 7.70 -33.71 -18.61
N THR A 300 7.49 -35.02 -18.46
CA THR A 300 8.23 -35.86 -17.51
C THR A 300 9.59 -36.35 -18.01
N SER A 301 9.81 -36.36 -19.33
CA SER A 301 11.02 -36.88 -19.98
C SER A 301 11.93 -35.78 -20.55
N ASN A 302 11.76 -34.54 -20.09
CA ASN A 302 12.57 -33.40 -20.51
C ASN A 302 13.90 -33.36 -19.72
N ASN A 303 14.84 -34.24 -20.07
CA ASN A 303 16.11 -34.40 -19.35
C ASN A 303 16.88 -33.08 -19.23
N ILE A 304 16.94 -32.27 -20.29
CA ILE A 304 17.65 -30.98 -20.31
C ILE A 304 17.07 -29.99 -19.27
N PHE A 305 15.75 -30.01 -19.07
CA PHE A 305 15.10 -29.23 -18.00
C PHE A 305 15.51 -29.77 -16.62
N PHE A 306 15.45 -31.10 -16.41
CA PHE A 306 15.70 -31.71 -15.10
C PHE A 306 17.18 -31.73 -14.69
N GLU A 307 18.12 -31.78 -15.63
CA GLU A 307 19.57 -31.65 -15.37
C GLU A 307 19.91 -30.27 -14.83
N LYS A 308 19.51 -29.21 -15.53
CA LYS A 308 19.65 -27.81 -15.07
C LYS A 308 18.89 -27.56 -13.77
N LEU A 309 17.76 -28.23 -13.56
CA LEU A 309 17.02 -28.14 -12.30
C LEU A 309 17.81 -28.79 -11.15
N ARG A 310 18.43 -29.97 -11.35
CA ARG A 310 19.29 -30.62 -10.34
C ARG A 310 20.51 -29.76 -10.00
N GLU A 311 21.15 -29.14 -10.99
CA GLU A 311 22.24 -28.17 -10.80
C GLU A 311 21.79 -27.01 -9.90
N LYS A 312 20.67 -26.35 -10.23
CA LYS A 312 20.16 -25.19 -9.47
C LYS A 312 19.56 -25.56 -8.11
N CYS A 313 19.00 -26.76 -7.95
CA CYS A 313 18.62 -27.30 -6.65
C CYS A 313 19.85 -27.43 -5.74
N ARG A 314 20.99 -27.88 -6.25
CA ARG A 314 22.24 -28.00 -5.48
C ARG A 314 22.73 -26.63 -4.99
N GLU A 315 22.85 -25.65 -5.88
CA GLU A 315 23.22 -24.27 -5.54
C GLU A 315 22.27 -23.68 -4.45
N ILE A 316 20.96 -23.93 -4.57
CA ILE A 316 19.98 -23.45 -3.60
C ILE A 316 20.07 -24.21 -2.26
N VAL A 317 20.39 -25.50 -2.26
CA VAL A 317 20.65 -26.30 -1.05
C VAL A 317 21.91 -25.81 -0.33
N GLU A 318 23.01 -25.56 -1.04
CA GLU A 318 24.24 -24.99 -0.47
C GLU A 318 23.98 -23.62 0.17
N ASN A 319 23.24 -22.75 -0.52
CA ASN A 319 22.81 -21.45 0.02
C ASN A 319 21.91 -21.60 1.27
N ILE A 320 21.08 -22.64 1.35
CA ILE A 320 20.20 -22.90 2.51
C ILE A 320 20.99 -23.54 3.67
N GLN A 321 21.99 -24.37 3.40
CA GLN A 321 22.92 -24.87 4.41
C GLN A 321 23.71 -23.73 5.06
N ALA A 322 24.23 -22.80 4.25
CA ALA A 322 24.90 -21.57 4.71
C ALA A 322 23.95 -20.55 5.37
N THR A 323 22.64 -20.63 5.10
CA THR A 323 21.64 -19.73 5.71
C THR A 323 21.50 -20.00 7.22
N PRO A 324 21.65 -18.99 8.10
CA PRO A 324 21.53 -19.18 9.55
C PRO A 324 20.14 -19.66 9.95
N ASP A 325 20.09 -20.81 10.64
CA ASP A 325 18.91 -21.53 11.11
C ASP A 325 17.74 -20.64 11.57
N LYS A 326 18.01 -19.63 12.41
CA LYS A 326 16.97 -18.75 12.96
C LYS A 326 16.19 -17.96 11.90
N SER A 327 16.74 -17.75 10.70
CA SER A 327 16.00 -17.10 9.60
C SER A 327 14.86 -17.96 9.06
N LEU A 328 14.88 -19.28 9.26
CA LEU A 328 13.81 -20.19 8.81
C LEU A 328 12.66 -20.29 9.84
N SER A 329 12.84 -19.74 11.05
CA SER A 329 11.89 -19.84 12.16
C SER A 329 10.47 -19.30 11.87
N TYR A 330 10.31 -18.39 10.90
CA TYR A 330 9.00 -17.85 10.52
C TYR A 330 8.14 -18.86 9.72
N LEU A 331 8.77 -19.88 9.12
CA LEU A 331 8.09 -20.93 8.36
C LEU A 331 7.29 -21.86 9.29
N ILE A 332 7.78 -22.09 10.52
CA ILE A 332 7.05 -22.83 11.56
C ILE A 332 5.81 -22.04 11.99
N GLN A 333 4.64 -22.69 12.03
CA GLN A 333 3.42 -22.09 12.59
C GLN A 333 3.56 -21.75 14.09
N SER A 334 2.87 -20.71 14.56
CA SER A 334 2.96 -20.24 15.95
C SER A 334 2.28 -21.16 16.97
N TYR A 335 1.23 -21.86 16.53
CA TYR A 335 0.57 -22.91 17.31
C TYR A 335 0.26 -24.12 16.43
N ILE A 336 0.34 -25.31 17.00
CA ILE A 336 -0.08 -26.56 16.37
C ILE A 336 -1.46 -26.94 16.89
N SER A 337 -2.34 -27.35 15.99
CA SER A 337 -3.67 -27.86 16.34
C SER A 337 -3.64 -29.37 16.41
N PHE A 338 -4.12 -29.93 17.52
CA PHE A 338 -4.31 -31.35 17.73
C PHE A 338 -5.80 -31.65 17.75
N TYR A 339 -6.18 -32.74 17.08
CA TYR A 339 -7.53 -33.28 17.17
C TYR A 339 -7.45 -34.58 17.97
N HIS A 340 -8.03 -34.56 19.17
CA HIS A 340 -8.26 -35.77 19.95
C HIS A 340 -9.63 -36.36 19.59
N ASN A 341 -9.71 -37.68 19.56
CA ASN A 341 -10.95 -38.41 19.36
C ASN A 341 -11.41 -38.98 20.70
N ASP A 342 -12.24 -38.23 21.42
CA ASP A 342 -12.85 -38.70 22.66
C ASP A 342 -13.90 -39.76 22.29
N ASN A 343 -13.56 -41.05 22.43
CA ASN A 343 -14.36 -42.21 21.97
C ASN A 343 -15.80 -42.30 22.53
N LEU A 344 -16.21 -41.39 23.41
CA LEU A 344 -17.53 -41.31 24.03
C LEU A 344 -18.40 -40.16 23.47
N ASN A 345 -17.86 -39.26 22.63
CA ASN A 345 -18.63 -38.17 22.02
C ASN A 345 -18.05 -37.74 20.66
N SER A 346 -18.88 -37.65 19.63
CA SER A 346 -18.48 -37.35 18.24
C SER A 346 -18.11 -35.87 17.98
N ILE A 347 -17.46 -35.22 18.94
CA ILE A 347 -17.07 -33.80 18.93
C ILE A 347 -15.54 -33.71 19.05
N TYR A 348 -14.86 -33.50 17.93
CA TYR A 348 -13.40 -33.40 17.89
C TYR A 348 -12.87 -32.23 18.73
N LYS A 349 -12.28 -32.54 19.90
CA LYS A 349 -11.79 -31.54 20.86
C LYS A 349 -10.47 -30.96 20.39
N LYS A 350 -10.54 -29.82 19.68
CA LYS A 350 -9.39 -29.14 19.08
C LYS A 350 -8.57 -28.38 20.14
N SER A 351 -7.43 -28.94 20.54
CA SER A 351 -6.46 -28.24 21.40
C SER A 351 -5.40 -27.51 20.57
N LYS A 352 -4.87 -26.40 21.11
CA LYS A 352 -3.78 -25.61 20.52
C LYS A 352 -2.55 -25.68 21.42
N PHE A 353 -1.38 -25.90 20.84
CA PHE A 353 -0.11 -25.97 21.57
C PHE A 353 0.94 -25.02 20.96
N PHE A 354 1.63 -24.26 21.80
CA PHE A 354 2.73 -23.38 21.39
C PHE A 354 4.06 -24.14 21.41
N VAL A 355 4.71 -24.28 20.26
CA VAL A 355 5.96 -25.06 20.16
C VAL A 355 7.18 -24.16 20.34
N LYS A 356 8.17 -24.64 21.10
CA LYS A 356 9.51 -24.04 21.19
C LYS A 356 10.24 -24.19 19.86
N LYS A 357 10.09 -23.19 18.99
CA LYS A 357 10.55 -23.23 17.59
C LYS A 357 12.00 -23.66 17.44
N ASP A 358 12.91 -23.17 18.28
CA ASP A 358 14.36 -23.41 18.16
C ASP A 358 14.72 -24.90 18.02
N ARG A 359 14.01 -25.81 18.70
CA ARG A 359 14.27 -27.26 18.60
C ARG A 359 13.84 -27.90 17.28
N LEU A 360 12.86 -27.32 16.59
CA LEU A 360 12.35 -27.82 15.31
C LEU A 360 13.03 -27.18 14.10
N ILE A 361 13.79 -26.09 14.27
CA ILE A 361 14.40 -25.37 13.14
C ILE A 361 15.39 -26.24 12.37
N ILE A 362 16.22 -27.04 13.04
CA ILE A 362 17.18 -27.95 12.38
C ILE A 362 16.43 -28.96 11.50
N LYS A 363 15.37 -29.60 12.02
CA LYS A 363 14.55 -30.55 11.24
C LYS A 363 13.68 -29.88 10.17
N LEU A 364 13.32 -28.60 10.34
CA LEU A 364 12.70 -27.80 9.27
C LEU A 364 13.72 -27.51 8.15
N LYS A 365 14.97 -27.21 8.49
CA LYS A 365 16.06 -26.96 7.54
C LYS A 365 16.37 -28.23 6.73
N GLU A 366 16.47 -29.37 7.40
CA GLU A 366 16.53 -30.69 6.73
C GLU A 366 15.31 -30.94 5.83
N LEU A 367 14.07 -30.70 6.31
CA LEU A 367 12.85 -30.85 5.51
C LEU A 367 12.88 -29.98 4.24
N ILE A 368 13.35 -28.74 4.34
CA ILE A 368 13.47 -27.82 3.19
C ILE A 368 14.55 -28.29 2.22
N ILE A 369 15.72 -28.70 2.73
CA ILE A 369 16.82 -29.25 1.92
C ILE A 369 16.34 -30.48 1.14
N ASN A 370 15.73 -31.45 1.82
CA ASN A 370 15.20 -32.67 1.18
C ASN A 370 14.12 -32.32 0.15
N THR A 371 13.18 -31.42 0.47
CA THR A 371 12.15 -30.96 -0.48
C THR A 371 12.74 -30.35 -1.76
N ILE A 372 13.91 -29.72 -1.69
CA ILE A 372 14.58 -29.09 -2.84
C ILE A 372 15.45 -30.10 -3.60
N SER A 373 16.16 -30.99 -2.91
CA SER A 373 16.91 -32.11 -3.50
C SER A 373 15.99 -33.05 -4.28
N ASP A 374 14.86 -33.43 -3.68
CA ASP A 374 13.86 -34.35 -4.24
C ASP A 374 12.91 -33.64 -5.22
N LEU A 375 13.05 -32.33 -5.44
CA LEU A 375 12.12 -31.53 -6.24
C LEU A 375 11.98 -31.99 -7.71
N PRO A 376 13.05 -32.38 -8.43
CA PRO A 376 12.94 -32.87 -9.81
C PRO A 376 12.01 -34.08 -9.92
N ASP A 377 12.23 -35.08 -9.06
CA ASP A 377 11.49 -36.33 -9.06
C ASP A 377 10.07 -36.16 -8.47
N SER A 378 9.91 -35.25 -7.50
CA SER A 378 8.61 -34.80 -7.00
C SER A 378 7.78 -34.10 -8.07
N ILE A 379 8.39 -33.28 -8.94
CA ILE A 379 7.72 -32.65 -10.08
C ILE A 379 7.28 -33.72 -11.10
N VAL A 380 8.15 -34.69 -11.43
CA VAL A 380 7.79 -35.81 -12.33
C VAL A 380 6.62 -36.62 -11.76
N HIS A 381 6.65 -36.94 -10.47
CA HIS A 381 5.58 -37.68 -9.78
C HIS A 381 4.26 -36.90 -9.73
N GLU A 382 4.30 -35.59 -9.53
CA GLU A 382 3.11 -34.76 -9.42
C GLU A 382 2.49 -34.42 -10.78
N ILE A 383 3.30 -34.21 -11.84
CA ILE A 383 2.81 -34.05 -13.22
C ILE A 383 2.07 -35.30 -13.71
N LYS A 384 2.52 -36.52 -13.31
CA LYS A 384 1.84 -37.78 -13.63
C LYS A 384 0.42 -37.89 -13.03
N LYS A 385 0.04 -37.03 -12.07
CA LYS A 385 -1.32 -36.96 -11.49
C LYS A 385 -2.20 -35.89 -12.13
N PHE A 386 -1.69 -35.06 -13.04
CA PHE A 386 -2.45 -33.93 -13.57
C PHE A 386 -3.56 -34.42 -14.49
N ASN A 387 -4.77 -33.90 -14.27
CA ASN A 387 -5.89 -34.17 -15.16
C ASN A 387 -5.73 -33.40 -16.50
N LYS A 388 -6.56 -33.77 -17.49
CA LYS A 388 -6.58 -33.15 -18.83
C LYS A 388 -6.62 -31.62 -18.79
N VAL A 389 -7.43 -31.03 -17.90
CA VAL A 389 -7.57 -29.57 -17.77
C VAL A 389 -6.26 -28.95 -17.27
N GLN A 390 -5.61 -29.57 -16.27
CA GLN A 390 -4.37 -29.06 -15.66
C GLN A 390 -3.16 -29.16 -16.60
N ILE A 391 -3.07 -30.20 -17.44
CA ILE A 391 -2.03 -30.28 -18.49
C ILE A 391 -2.26 -29.21 -19.57
N VAL A 392 -3.50 -29.04 -20.04
CA VAL A 392 -3.83 -28.03 -21.06
C VAL A 392 -3.61 -26.61 -20.52
N GLN A 393 -4.08 -26.30 -19.31
CA GLN A 393 -3.82 -25.01 -18.64
C GLN A 393 -2.35 -24.81 -18.26
N GLY A 394 -1.59 -25.88 -18.04
CA GLY A 394 -0.16 -25.84 -17.75
C GLY A 394 0.69 -25.47 -18.97
N LEU A 395 0.35 -25.99 -20.16
CA LEU A 395 1.11 -25.82 -21.41
C LEU A 395 0.54 -24.79 -22.39
N PHE A 396 -0.75 -24.47 -22.31
CA PHE A 396 -1.47 -23.58 -23.22
C PHE A 396 -2.24 -22.47 -22.48
N LEU A 397 -2.69 -21.46 -23.23
CA LEU A 397 -3.40 -20.27 -22.75
C LEU A 397 -4.62 -19.99 -23.63
N ASP A 398 -5.83 -19.79 -23.06
CA ASP A 398 -7.01 -19.39 -23.84
C ASP A 398 -6.81 -17.98 -24.43
N MET A 399 -6.72 -17.93 -25.75
CA MET A 399 -6.55 -16.73 -26.55
C MET A 399 -7.66 -16.67 -27.59
N HIS A 400 -8.66 -15.81 -27.33
CA HIS A 400 -9.86 -15.64 -28.17
C HIS A 400 -10.65 -16.94 -28.42
N GLY A 401 -10.66 -17.86 -27.45
CA GLY A 401 -11.35 -19.16 -27.55
C GLY A 401 -10.52 -20.28 -28.19
N VAL A 402 -9.22 -20.10 -28.32
CA VAL A 402 -8.27 -21.12 -28.80
C VAL A 402 -7.12 -21.21 -27.81
N PHE A 403 -6.82 -22.42 -27.33
CA PHE A 403 -5.69 -22.64 -26.43
C PHE A 403 -4.38 -22.62 -27.25
N VAL A 404 -3.60 -21.55 -27.12
CA VAL A 404 -2.29 -21.41 -27.79
C VAL A 404 -1.17 -21.83 -26.86
N SER A 405 -0.10 -22.44 -27.38
CA SER A 405 1.04 -22.87 -26.57
C SER A 405 1.74 -21.70 -25.88
N LYS A 406 2.17 -21.86 -24.62
CA LYS A 406 2.84 -20.79 -23.86
C LYS A 406 4.23 -20.44 -24.39
N SER A 407 4.88 -21.37 -25.09
CA SER A 407 6.10 -21.11 -25.87
C SER A 407 5.86 -20.03 -26.94
N LEU A 408 4.78 -20.11 -27.71
CA LEU A 408 4.38 -19.07 -28.67
C LEU A 408 4.20 -17.69 -27.99
N ILE A 409 3.65 -17.64 -26.77
CA ILE A 409 3.52 -16.38 -26.01
C ILE A 409 4.90 -15.82 -25.62
N ARG A 410 5.85 -16.68 -25.18
CA ARG A 410 7.24 -16.27 -24.92
C ARG A 410 7.93 -15.76 -26.18
N ASP A 411 7.80 -16.47 -27.30
CA ASP A 411 8.44 -16.10 -28.57
C ASP A 411 7.85 -14.81 -29.15
N ILE A 412 6.54 -14.59 -28.98
CA ILE A 412 5.87 -13.32 -29.29
C ILE A 412 6.36 -12.19 -28.38
N ASN A 413 6.62 -12.43 -27.09
CA ASN A 413 7.17 -11.44 -26.18
C ASN A 413 8.63 -11.09 -26.53
N LEU A 414 9.45 -12.07 -26.95
CA LEU A 414 10.78 -11.84 -27.50
C LEU A 414 10.74 -11.07 -28.83
N LEU A 415 9.80 -11.40 -29.72
CA LEU A 415 9.54 -10.66 -30.96
C LEU A 415 9.09 -9.22 -30.67
N PHE A 416 8.25 -9.00 -29.65
CA PHE A 416 7.82 -7.67 -29.24
C PHE A 416 9.00 -6.86 -28.71
N ASN A 417 9.75 -7.38 -27.74
CA ASN A 417 10.90 -6.71 -27.16
C ASN A 417 11.95 -6.33 -28.21
N SER A 418 12.28 -7.23 -29.13
CA SER A 418 13.25 -7.00 -30.23
C SER A 418 12.76 -6.08 -31.37
N ASN A 419 11.46 -5.71 -31.40
CA ASN A 419 10.91 -4.79 -32.39
C ASN A 419 10.22 -3.55 -31.77
N LYS A 420 10.26 -3.40 -30.44
CA LYS A 420 9.76 -2.26 -29.67
C LYS A 420 10.27 -0.92 -30.23
N ASN A 421 11.54 -0.89 -30.65
CA ASN A 421 12.24 0.31 -31.14
C ASN A 421 11.90 0.70 -32.59
N LYS A 422 11.13 -0.08 -33.35
CA LYS A 422 10.98 0.11 -34.82
C LYS A 422 9.79 0.95 -35.26
N PHE A 423 8.97 1.45 -34.33
CA PHE A 423 7.72 2.18 -34.60
C PHE A 423 7.84 3.72 -34.52
N VAL A 424 9.05 4.27 -34.40
CA VAL A 424 9.24 5.64 -33.88
C VAL A 424 8.94 6.75 -34.90
N ASN A 425 9.30 6.59 -36.19
CA ASN A 425 9.40 7.71 -37.15
C ASN A 425 8.69 7.55 -38.52
N GLY A 426 7.79 6.57 -38.71
CA GLY A 426 7.10 6.35 -40.00
C GLY A 426 5.81 7.16 -40.19
N GLY A 427 5.49 7.52 -41.44
CA GLY A 427 4.20 8.08 -41.86
C GLY A 427 3.04 7.09 -41.75
N SER A 428 1.80 7.49 -42.10
CA SER A 428 0.62 6.61 -41.96
C SER A 428 0.77 5.27 -42.69
N ASP A 429 1.41 5.32 -43.84
CA ASP A 429 1.44 4.20 -44.79
C ASP A 429 2.69 3.33 -44.56
N ASP A 430 3.80 3.94 -44.12
CA ASP A 430 4.95 3.24 -43.52
C ASP A 430 4.51 2.39 -42.34
N ASN A 431 3.66 2.94 -41.46
CA ASN A 431 3.11 2.21 -40.31
C ASN A 431 2.26 1.01 -40.78
N LEU A 432 1.46 1.14 -41.84
CA LEU A 432 0.70 0.01 -42.39
C LEU A 432 1.62 -1.08 -42.96
N ASN A 433 2.68 -0.70 -43.68
CA ASN A 433 3.69 -1.63 -44.19
C ASN A 433 4.47 -2.30 -43.05
N LEU A 434 4.83 -1.56 -42.00
CA LEU A 434 5.48 -2.07 -40.79
C LEU A 434 4.57 -3.04 -40.02
N PHE A 435 3.28 -2.72 -39.86
CA PHE A 435 2.29 -3.62 -39.27
C PHE A 435 2.07 -4.88 -40.12
N ASN A 436 1.99 -4.78 -41.45
CA ASN A 436 1.90 -5.95 -42.33
C ASN A 436 3.17 -6.83 -42.24
N ARG A 437 4.37 -6.23 -42.13
CA ARG A 437 5.64 -6.95 -41.92
C ARG A 437 5.69 -7.68 -40.57
N LEU A 438 5.21 -7.05 -39.50
CA LEU A 438 5.15 -7.67 -38.17
C LEU A 438 4.02 -8.70 -38.04
N LEU A 439 2.88 -8.46 -38.70
CA LEU A 439 1.81 -9.45 -38.86
C LEU A 439 2.31 -10.68 -39.61
N GLY A 440 3.18 -10.51 -40.61
CA GLY A 440 3.91 -11.60 -41.26
C GLY A 440 4.77 -12.40 -40.29
N LYS A 441 5.54 -11.74 -39.41
CA LYS A 441 6.36 -12.43 -38.39
C LYS A 441 5.50 -13.17 -37.35
N ILE A 442 4.47 -12.53 -36.81
CA ILE A 442 3.50 -13.16 -35.89
C ILE A 442 2.81 -14.33 -36.60
N GLY A 443 2.37 -14.16 -37.85
CA GLY A 443 1.75 -15.20 -38.66
C GLY A 443 2.66 -16.36 -39.04
N ASN A 444 3.98 -16.17 -39.01
CA ASN A 444 4.93 -17.27 -39.13
C ASN A 444 5.06 -18.02 -37.80
N LEU A 445 5.22 -17.32 -36.66
CA LEU A 445 5.25 -17.95 -35.33
C LEU A 445 3.96 -18.72 -35.01
N VAL A 446 2.80 -18.11 -35.28
CA VAL A 446 1.47 -18.73 -35.10
C VAL A 446 1.30 -19.95 -36.02
N ARG A 447 1.92 -19.97 -37.20
CA ARG A 447 1.85 -21.11 -38.13
C ARG A 447 2.77 -22.27 -37.73
N SER A 448 3.94 -21.98 -37.14
CA SER A 448 4.86 -23.01 -36.63
C SER A 448 4.46 -23.58 -35.28
N SER A 449 3.58 -22.90 -34.54
CA SER A 449 3.21 -23.27 -33.18
C SER A 449 1.92 -24.07 -33.11
N CYS A 450 1.92 -25.11 -32.28
CA CYS A 450 0.74 -25.92 -32.01
C CYS A 450 -0.30 -25.17 -31.17
N ILE A 451 -1.58 -25.40 -31.49
CA ILE A 451 -2.75 -25.02 -30.70
C ILE A 451 -3.48 -26.27 -30.20
N PHE A 452 -4.29 -26.10 -29.15
CA PHE A 452 -5.12 -27.15 -28.59
C PHE A 452 -6.62 -26.83 -28.75
N GLN A 453 -7.36 -27.76 -29.36
CA GLN A 453 -8.82 -27.78 -29.37
C GLN A 453 -9.25 -29.24 -29.55
N ASP A 454 -9.69 -29.89 -28.48
CA ASP A 454 -9.94 -31.33 -28.35
C ASP A 454 -8.70 -32.24 -28.51
N GLY A 455 -7.69 -31.84 -29.31
CA GLY A 455 -6.34 -32.39 -29.41
C GLY A 455 -5.31 -31.33 -29.87
N VAL A 456 -4.03 -31.71 -30.06
CA VAL A 456 -2.93 -30.81 -30.46
C VAL A 456 -2.73 -30.79 -31.98
N PHE A 457 -2.75 -29.62 -32.63
CA PHE A 457 -2.58 -29.50 -34.08
C PHE A 457 -2.07 -28.10 -34.52
N LEU A 458 -1.67 -27.97 -35.79
CA LEU A 458 -1.28 -26.68 -36.37
C LEU A 458 -2.50 -25.87 -36.85
N PRO A 459 -2.59 -24.56 -36.58
CA PRO A 459 -3.70 -23.75 -37.04
C PRO A 459 -3.73 -23.64 -38.57
N ASN A 460 -4.92 -23.80 -39.17
CA ASN A 460 -5.11 -23.64 -40.61
C ASN A 460 -4.90 -22.17 -41.06
N LYS A 461 -4.76 -21.94 -42.37
CA LYS A 461 -4.48 -20.63 -42.98
C LYS A 461 -5.39 -19.49 -42.47
N HIS A 462 -6.70 -19.73 -42.37
CA HIS A 462 -7.66 -18.75 -41.88
C HIS A 462 -7.51 -18.49 -40.37
N THR A 463 -7.31 -19.54 -39.56
CA THR A 463 -7.04 -19.43 -38.13
C THR A 463 -5.74 -18.65 -37.87
N VAL A 464 -4.66 -18.95 -38.59
CA VAL A 464 -3.39 -18.21 -38.52
C VAL A 464 -3.62 -16.71 -38.77
N GLU A 465 -4.31 -16.36 -39.85
CA GLU A 465 -4.52 -14.95 -40.20
C GLU A 465 -5.40 -14.21 -39.18
N LYS A 466 -6.53 -14.80 -38.76
CA LYS A 466 -7.45 -14.19 -37.79
C LYS A 466 -6.78 -14.05 -36.41
N LEU A 467 -6.12 -15.10 -35.92
CA LEU A 467 -5.42 -15.09 -34.63
C LEU A 467 -4.23 -14.12 -34.63
N SER A 468 -3.44 -14.05 -35.71
CA SER A 468 -2.32 -13.11 -35.80
C SER A 468 -2.78 -11.65 -35.80
N LYS A 469 -3.91 -11.34 -36.45
CA LYS A 469 -4.51 -9.99 -36.41
C LYS A 469 -5.01 -9.65 -35.00
N TYR A 470 -5.51 -10.63 -34.26
CA TYR A 470 -6.00 -10.42 -32.89
C TYR A 470 -4.83 -10.22 -31.91
N ILE A 471 -3.81 -11.06 -31.97
CA ILE A 471 -2.55 -10.93 -31.20
C ILE A 471 -1.88 -9.56 -31.44
N LEU A 472 -1.75 -9.13 -32.71
CA LEU A 472 -1.17 -7.82 -33.03
C LEU A 472 -1.99 -6.67 -32.41
N SER A 473 -3.32 -6.80 -32.39
CA SER A 473 -4.24 -5.84 -31.78
C SER A 473 -4.21 -5.82 -30.25
N ASP A 474 -4.03 -6.96 -29.60
CA ASP A 474 -3.88 -7.03 -28.13
C ASP A 474 -2.60 -6.29 -27.69
N ILE A 475 -1.47 -6.65 -28.31
CA ILE A 475 -0.11 -6.15 -28.01
C ILE A 475 0.03 -4.65 -28.31
N TYR A 476 -0.32 -4.21 -29.52
CA TYR A 476 -0.11 -2.83 -29.99
C TYR A 476 -1.36 -1.95 -29.89
N GLY A 477 -2.49 -2.47 -29.42
CA GLY A 477 -3.74 -1.71 -29.31
C GLY A 477 -4.39 -1.35 -30.66
N VAL A 478 -4.02 -2.03 -31.75
CA VAL A 478 -4.55 -1.78 -33.09
C VAL A 478 -6.06 -2.04 -33.09
N SER A 479 -6.87 -1.03 -33.44
CA SER A 479 -8.34 -1.16 -33.46
C SER A 479 -8.79 -2.23 -34.46
N SER A 480 -9.81 -3.01 -34.09
CA SER A 480 -10.41 -4.04 -34.96
C SER A 480 -10.95 -3.47 -36.28
N LYS A 481 -11.26 -2.17 -36.35
CA LYS A 481 -11.59 -1.46 -37.61
C LYS A 481 -10.45 -1.55 -38.64
N PHE A 482 -9.19 -1.75 -38.22
CA PHE A 482 -8.03 -1.95 -39.10
C PHE A 482 -7.80 -3.42 -39.53
N HIS A 483 -8.50 -4.40 -38.94
CA HIS A 483 -8.34 -5.83 -39.34
C HIS A 483 -8.67 -6.08 -40.83
N LYS A 484 -9.53 -5.24 -41.43
CA LYS A 484 -9.83 -5.24 -42.87
C LYS A 484 -8.72 -4.65 -43.75
N LYS A 485 -7.90 -3.72 -43.21
CA LYS A 485 -6.78 -3.09 -43.94
C LYS A 485 -5.48 -3.91 -43.86
N LEU A 486 -5.29 -4.66 -42.77
CA LEU A 486 -4.16 -5.56 -42.59
C LEU A 486 -4.24 -6.75 -43.55
N LYS A 487 -3.19 -6.97 -44.35
CA LYS A 487 -3.06 -8.11 -45.29
C LYS A 487 -1.88 -8.98 -44.88
N LEU A 488 -2.15 -10.23 -44.49
CA LEU A 488 -1.08 -11.19 -44.21
C LEU A 488 -0.45 -11.63 -45.55
N SER A 489 0.75 -11.14 -45.86
CA SER A 489 1.47 -11.55 -47.07
C SER A 489 1.96 -12.99 -46.93
N TYR A 490 1.53 -13.86 -47.84
CA TYR A 490 2.00 -15.24 -47.95
C TYR A 490 3.24 -15.38 -48.86
N LYS A 491 3.83 -14.28 -49.36
CA LYS A 491 4.94 -14.34 -50.34
C LYS A 491 6.29 -14.78 -49.76
N ASN A 492 6.51 -14.65 -48.45
CA ASN A 492 7.80 -15.00 -47.81
C ASN A 492 7.70 -16.37 -47.11
N ILE A 493 7.57 -17.44 -47.90
CA ILE A 493 7.67 -18.83 -47.42
C ILE A 493 9.09 -19.32 -47.69
N SER A 494 10.00 -19.09 -46.74
CA SER A 494 11.18 -19.95 -46.62
C SER A 494 10.74 -21.34 -46.14
N LYS A 495 11.39 -22.41 -46.64
CA LYS A 495 11.08 -23.79 -46.24
C LYS A 495 11.31 -23.97 -44.72
N PRO A 496 10.45 -24.71 -44.00
CA PRO A 496 10.44 -24.74 -42.53
C PRO A 496 11.53 -25.64 -41.91
N HIS A 497 12.79 -25.49 -42.33
CA HIS A 497 13.91 -26.36 -41.90
C HIS A 497 15.24 -25.65 -41.59
N GLN A 498 15.35 -24.33 -41.74
CA GLN A 498 16.56 -23.57 -41.36
C GLN A 498 16.22 -22.25 -40.67
N LEU A 499 15.76 -22.37 -39.42
CA LEU A 499 15.62 -21.36 -38.35
C LEU A 499 14.86 -22.07 -37.22
N ILE A 500 15.34 -22.20 -35.98
CA ILE A 500 16.38 -21.46 -35.26
C ILE A 500 17.42 -22.45 -34.69
N ASN A 501 18.68 -22.39 -35.14
CA ASN A 501 19.80 -22.81 -34.29
C ASN A 501 20.12 -21.65 -33.32
N HIS A 502 20.54 -21.96 -32.09
CA HIS A 502 20.83 -20.94 -31.07
C HIS A 502 21.93 -19.98 -31.53
N ALA A 503 21.51 -18.78 -31.95
CA ALA A 503 22.42 -17.69 -32.27
C ALA A 503 23.12 -17.22 -30.99
N LYS A 504 24.43 -17.49 -30.87
CA LYS A 504 25.29 -16.95 -29.81
C LYS A 504 25.21 -15.43 -29.81
N LEU A 505 24.53 -14.85 -28.82
CA LEU A 505 24.44 -13.41 -28.61
C LEU A 505 25.06 -13.06 -27.25
N SER A 506 26.35 -12.69 -27.33
CA SER A 506 27.13 -12.00 -26.29
C SER A 506 27.12 -12.59 -24.87
N THR A 507 27.68 -13.78 -24.69
CA THR A 507 28.49 -14.06 -23.50
C THR A 507 29.90 -13.52 -23.75
N ASN A 508 30.27 -12.38 -23.16
CA ASN A 508 31.66 -11.89 -23.19
C ASN A 508 31.91 -10.94 -22.00
N TYR A 509 32.24 -11.50 -20.83
CA TYR A 509 32.87 -10.80 -19.72
C TYR A 509 33.75 -11.79 -18.92
N LYS A 510 34.97 -11.36 -18.61
CA LYS A 510 36.10 -12.07 -17.94
C LYS A 510 36.89 -13.09 -18.78
N LYS A 511 38.22 -13.02 -18.58
CA LYS A 511 39.35 -13.68 -19.30
C LYS A 511 39.46 -13.22 -20.78
N VAL A 512 40.65 -12.99 -21.34
CA VAL A 512 42.04 -13.31 -20.92
C VAL A 512 42.90 -12.02 -20.83
N LEU A 513 44.06 -12.08 -20.17
CA LEU A 513 45.07 -11.02 -20.07
C LEU A 513 46.29 -11.35 -20.96
N THR A 514 47.12 -10.34 -21.24
CA THR A 514 48.55 -10.41 -21.68
C THR A 514 48.89 -10.89 -23.11
N ASP A 515 50.03 -10.34 -23.58
CA ASP A 515 50.93 -10.76 -24.69
C ASP A 515 50.59 -10.42 -26.17
N ILE A 516 51.50 -9.92 -27.04
CA ILE A 516 52.82 -9.23 -26.87
C ILE A 516 53.26 -8.49 -28.18
N TYR A 517 53.96 -7.35 -28.06
CA TYR A 517 54.90 -6.61 -28.97
C TYR A 517 54.64 -6.21 -30.46
N VAL A 518 54.69 -4.88 -30.70
CA VAL A 518 55.65 -4.06 -31.52
C VAL A 518 56.06 -4.45 -32.97
N LYS A 519 55.81 -3.52 -33.92
CA LYS A 519 56.76 -2.75 -34.80
C LYS A 519 55.97 -1.64 -35.55
N GLU A 520 56.43 -0.39 -35.75
CA GLU A 520 57.56 0.15 -36.55
C GLU A 520 57.43 -0.14 -38.07
N GLU A 521 57.57 0.81 -39.01
CA GLU A 521 57.93 2.25 -38.92
C GLU A 521 57.34 3.08 -40.09
N LEU A 522 57.63 4.39 -40.16
CA LEU A 522 57.22 5.32 -41.25
C LEU A 522 58.25 5.32 -42.40
N PRO A 523 57.95 5.92 -43.58
CA PRO A 523 58.48 7.29 -43.80
C PRO A 523 57.59 8.24 -44.63
N SER A 524 57.93 9.53 -44.59
CA SER A 524 57.42 10.62 -45.46
C SER A 524 58.49 11.03 -46.50
N PRO A 525 58.22 11.94 -47.47
CA PRO A 525 58.40 13.38 -47.18
C PRO A 525 57.54 14.40 -47.98
N LYS A 526 57.38 15.61 -47.39
CA LYS A 526 57.57 17.01 -47.90
C LYS A 526 57.25 17.35 -49.40
N SER A 527 56.85 18.56 -49.84
CA SER A 527 57.00 19.92 -49.26
C SER A 527 56.19 21.01 -50.01
N TYR A 528 55.72 22.07 -49.31
CA TYR A 528 55.70 23.53 -49.68
C TYR A 528 55.12 24.03 -51.05
N LEU A 529 54.68 25.29 -51.29
CA LEU A 529 54.33 26.48 -50.47
C LEU A 529 53.36 27.41 -51.27
N THR A 530 52.55 28.25 -50.60
CA THR A 530 52.31 29.69 -50.95
C THR A 530 51.54 30.41 -49.82
N SER A 531 51.40 31.74 -49.85
CA SER A 531 51.37 32.54 -48.61
C SER A 531 50.39 33.73 -48.53
N LYS A 532 49.86 33.96 -47.30
CA LYS A 532 49.42 35.24 -46.69
C LYS A 532 48.14 35.91 -47.28
N PRO A 533 47.47 36.84 -46.55
CA PRO A 533 47.31 36.92 -45.08
C PRO A 533 45.91 37.35 -44.56
N ARG A 534 45.66 37.07 -43.27
CA ARG A 534 44.92 37.93 -42.31
C ARG A 534 43.44 38.31 -42.59
N ARG A 535 42.52 37.69 -41.84
CA ARG A 535 41.50 38.40 -41.03
C ARG A 535 41.02 37.56 -39.86
N THR A 536 40.64 38.23 -38.76
CA THR A 536 40.11 37.63 -37.53
C THR A 536 38.61 37.38 -37.66
N SER A 537 38.18 36.15 -37.37
CA SER A 537 36.78 35.79 -37.11
C SER A 537 36.77 34.80 -35.94
N SER A 538 35.72 34.81 -35.12
CA SER A 538 35.61 34.01 -33.91
C SER A 538 35.70 32.50 -34.17
N GLU A 539 36.44 31.78 -33.32
CA GLU A 539 36.37 30.32 -33.23
C GLU A 539 34.99 29.90 -32.70
N THR A 540 34.03 29.71 -33.60
CA THR A 540 32.82 28.94 -33.31
C THR A 540 33.22 27.48 -33.15
N ILE A 541 33.33 27.03 -31.90
CA ILE A 541 33.52 25.61 -31.55
C ILE A 541 32.43 24.81 -32.26
N ASP A 542 32.82 23.89 -33.15
CA ASP A 542 31.89 23.16 -33.99
C ASP A 542 31.21 22.04 -33.20
N ILE A 543 30.08 22.37 -32.56
CA ILE A 543 29.40 21.48 -31.62
C ILE A 543 28.87 20.26 -32.38
N LYS A 544 29.33 19.07 -31.96
CA LYS A 544 28.96 17.77 -32.55
C LYS A 544 27.49 17.40 -32.26
N ILE A 545 26.57 17.87 -33.09
CA ILE A 545 25.11 17.67 -32.94
C ILE A 545 24.69 16.28 -33.48
N GLU A 546 24.86 15.24 -32.65
CA GLU A 546 24.42 13.87 -33.00
C GLU A 546 22.91 13.62 -32.79
N LYS A 547 22.41 12.49 -33.31
CA LYS A 547 20.97 12.14 -33.35
C LYS A 547 20.64 10.91 -32.50
N PHE A 548 20.36 11.17 -31.23
CA PHE A 548 20.13 10.16 -30.21
C PHE A 548 18.88 9.30 -30.46
N GLY A 549 19.06 7.97 -30.43
CA GLY A 549 17.98 6.99 -30.51
C GLY A 549 17.28 6.78 -29.16
N LEU A 550 16.40 7.71 -28.76
CA LEU A 550 15.58 7.57 -27.55
C LEU A 550 14.87 6.21 -27.51
N LYS A 551 14.91 5.52 -26.35
CA LYS A 551 14.16 4.29 -26.13
C LYS A 551 12.65 4.59 -26.23
N PRO A 552 11.83 3.70 -26.80
CA PRO A 552 10.39 3.90 -26.94
C PRO A 552 9.72 4.27 -25.61
N TYR A 553 8.89 5.30 -25.65
CA TYR A 553 8.18 5.82 -24.47
C TYR A 553 7.56 4.71 -23.62
N HIS A 554 8.06 4.60 -22.40
CA HIS A 554 7.46 3.83 -21.32
C HIS A 554 7.30 4.77 -20.14
N ARG A 555 6.07 4.95 -19.65
CA ARG A 555 5.80 5.90 -18.57
C ARG A 555 6.74 5.67 -17.38
N LYS A 556 7.51 6.69 -17.01
CA LYS A 556 8.34 6.74 -15.79
C LYS A 556 7.67 7.68 -14.79
N ASN A 557 7.87 7.41 -13.50
CA ASN A 557 7.38 8.30 -12.45
C ASN A 557 8.46 9.33 -12.10
N LEU A 558 8.52 10.43 -12.84
CA LEU A 558 9.48 11.53 -12.62
C LEU A 558 9.30 12.27 -11.28
N ARG A 559 8.25 11.93 -10.51
CA ARG A 559 8.02 12.38 -9.13
C ARG A 559 8.39 11.33 -8.07
N SER A 560 8.89 10.16 -8.48
CA SER A 560 9.44 9.19 -7.53
C SER A 560 10.85 9.59 -7.12
N THR A 561 11.20 9.32 -5.86
CA THR A 561 12.45 9.78 -5.24
C THR A 561 13.70 9.30 -5.97
N GLU A 562 13.66 8.14 -6.64
CA GLU A 562 14.74 7.65 -7.52
C GLU A 562 15.23 8.71 -8.53
N PHE A 563 14.29 9.48 -9.12
CA PHE A 563 14.58 10.44 -10.20
C PHE A 563 15.02 11.81 -9.69
N THR A 564 14.69 12.18 -8.45
CA THR A 564 14.96 13.50 -7.86
C THR A 564 16.11 13.50 -6.85
N LEU A 565 16.33 12.36 -6.17
CA LEU A 565 17.30 12.20 -5.09
C LEU A 565 18.71 12.55 -5.53
N SER A 566 19.31 13.49 -4.81
CA SER A 566 20.64 14.05 -5.06
C SER A 566 21.78 13.09 -4.74
N ILE A 567 22.99 13.44 -5.20
CA ILE A 567 24.23 12.75 -4.81
C ILE A 567 24.48 12.82 -3.30
N TYR A 568 24.12 13.93 -2.65
CA TYR A 568 24.27 14.14 -1.20
C TYR A 568 23.31 13.24 -0.39
N GLU A 569 22.02 13.17 -0.78
CA GLU A 569 21.06 12.21 -0.20
C GLU A 569 21.41 10.75 -0.51
N TYR A 570 22.11 10.48 -1.61
CA TYR A 570 22.64 9.15 -1.92
C TYR A 570 23.80 8.77 -0.98
N ALA A 571 24.67 9.73 -0.64
CA ALA A 571 25.73 9.54 0.35
C ALA A 571 25.15 9.23 1.75
N ILE A 572 24.15 10.00 2.22
CA ILE A 572 23.52 9.77 3.54
C ILE A 572 22.99 8.33 3.72
N LYS A 573 22.57 7.67 2.63
CA LYS A 573 22.12 6.26 2.69
C LYS A 573 23.24 5.24 2.92
N LYS A 574 24.50 5.64 2.72
CA LYS A 574 25.69 4.77 2.77
C LYS A 574 26.63 5.12 3.93
N ILE A 575 26.75 6.40 4.31
CA ILE A 575 27.52 6.94 5.47
C ILE A 575 27.56 5.96 6.63
N ASP A 576 28.75 5.60 7.11
CA ASP A 576 28.86 4.73 8.27
C ASP A 576 28.32 5.40 9.55
N ILE A 577 27.62 4.62 10.37
CA ILE A 577 26.98 5.08 11.60
C ILE A 577 27.64 4.33 12.74
N ASP A 578 27.98 5.02 13.83
CA ASP A 578 28.66 4.42 14.99
C ASP A 578 30.07 3.90 14.64
N SER A 579 30.81 4.62 13.80
CA SER A 579 32.15 4.27 13.32
C SER A 579 33.25 4.29 14.40
N ASN A 580 32.96 4.92 15.54
CA ASN A 580 33.76 4.85 16.77
C ASN A 580 33.26 3.77 17.75
N GLU A 581 32.24 3.01 17.36
CA GLU A 581 31.52 2.00 18.15
C GLU A 581 30.99 2.50 19.52
N SER A 582 30.78 3.81 19.71
CA SER A 582 30.35 4.40 20.98
C SER A 582 28.99 3.86 21.44
N PHE A 583 28.03 3.72 20.51
CA PHE A 583 26.69 3.24 20.77
C PHE A 583 26.65 1.71 20.90
N LYS A 584 27.42 0.99 20.08
CA LYS A 584 27.64 -0.48 20.18
C LYS A 584 28.21 -0.86 21.54
N ASN A 585 29.26 -0.18 21.99
CA ASN A 585 29.86 -0.39 23.32
C ASN A 585 28.87 -0.01 24.44
N SER A 586 28.20 1.13 24.30
CA SER A 586 27.11 1.56 25.20
C SER A 586 25.94 0.57 25.32
N ILE A 587 25.71 -0.28 24.32
CA ILE A 587 24.77 -1.42 24.40
C ILE A 587 25.43 -2.63 25.06
N LEU A 588 26.67 -2.98 24.68
CA LEU A 588 27.41 -4.14 25.21
C LEU A 588 27.68 -4.08 26.72
N GLU A 589 27.63 -2.89 27.32
CA GLU A 589 27.61 -2.69 28.78
C GLU A 589 26.25 -3.07 29.38
N GLU A 590 25.17 -2.37 29.00
CA GLU A 590 23.81 -2.48 29.57
C GLU A 590 23.16 -3.86 29.38
N ILE A 591 23.48 -4.57 28.28
CA ILE A 591 23.08 -5.97 28.09
C ILE A 591 24.23 -6.96 28.27
N GLY A 592 25.43 -6.52 28.66
CA GLY A 592 26.60 -7.37 28.89
C GLY A 592 26.34 -8.59 29.79
N PRO A 593 25.73 -8.43 30.98
CA PRO A 593 25.38 -9.55 31.86
C PRO A 593 24.35 -10.51 31.22
N TYR A 594 23.48 -10.01 30.35
CA TYR A 594 22.42 -10.78 29.70
C TYR A 594 22.95 -11.56 28.48
N ILE A 595 23.95 -11.00 27.80
CA ILE A 595 24.77 -11.65 26.77
C ILE A 595 25.53 -12.83 27.41
N ALA A 596 26.23 -12.59 28.53
CA ALA A 596 26.95 -13.63 29.28
C ALA A 596 26.02 -14.74 29.78
N ASN A 597 24.91 -14.39 30.44
CA ASN A 597 23.89 -15.34 30.94
C ASN A 597 23.15 -16.12 29.83
N LYS A 598 23.42 -15.84 28.55
CA LYS A 598 22.93 -16.60 27.39
C LYS A 598 24.02 -17.33 26.61
N GLY A 599 25.28 -17.24 27.03
CA GLY A 599 26.41 -17.81 26.28
C GLY A 599 26.64 -17.15 24.92
N PHE A 600 26.22 -15.89 24.76
CA PHE A 600 26.40 -15.14 23.51
C PHE A 600 27.76 -14.42 23.52
N THR A 601 28.49 -14.46 22.41
CA THR A 601 29.77 -13.76 22.28
C THR A 601 29.56 -12.29 21.90
N LYS A 602 30.10 -11.35 22.70
CA LYS A 602 29.90 -9.89 22.54
C LYS A 602 30.20 -9.37 21.12
N SER A 603 31.25 -9.88 20.46
CA SER A 603 31.69 -9.41 19.14
C SER A 603 30.69 -9.65 18.00
N TYR A 604 29.74 -10.58 18.15
CA TYR A 604 28.76 -10.90 17.12
C TYR A 604 27.51 -10.00 17.14
N ILE A 605 27.49 -8.95 17.99
CA ILE A 605 26.37 -8.04 18.12
C ILE A 605 26.05 -7.33 16.80
N ASN A 606 24.86 -7.56 16.26
CA ASN A 606 24.40 -6.96 15.02
C ASN A 606 23.37 -5.87 15.30
N LEU A 607 23.77 -4.62 15.06
CA LEU A 607 22.97 -3.41 15.23
C LEU A 607 22.52 -2.78 13.90
N SER A 608 22.78 -3.41 12.75
CA SER A 608 22.51 -2.81 11.43
C SER A 608 21.05 -2.41 11.17
N PRO A 609 20.01 -3.04 11.74
CA PRO A 609 18.64 -2.51 11.64
C PRO A 609 18.45 -1.18 12.39
N THR A 610 19.09 -1.01 13.55
CA THR A 610 19.08 0.28 14.27
C THR A 610 19.84 1.35 13.48
N TYR A 611 21.03 1.03 12.94
CA TYR A 611 21.80 1.97 12.13
C TYR A 611 21.07 2.37 10.84
N LEU A 612 20.37 1.43 10.18
CA LEU A 612 19.53 1.73 9.02
C LEU A 612 18.36 2.65 9.38
N ASN A 613 17.74 2.46 10.54
CA ASN A 613 16.70 3.37 11.05
C ASN A 613 17.28 4.76 11.40
N VAL A 614 18.49 4.85 11.93
CA VAL A 614 19.20 6.13 12.17
C VAL A 614 19.50 6.85 10.84
N ARG A 615 20.08 6.16 9.85
CA ARG A 615 20.29 6.72 8.49
C ARG A 615 18.99 7.24 7.89
N LYS A 616 17.89 6.48 8.04
CA LYS A 616 16.57 6.88 7.55
C LYS A 616 16.07 8.13 8.28
N TYR A 617 16.11 8.17 9.61
CA TYR A 617 15.67 9.33 10.39
C TYR A 617 16.47 10.60 10.04
N VAL A 618 17.80 10.49 9.97
CA VAL A 618 18.69 11.60 9.56
C VAL A 618 18.36 12.07 8.14
N LEU A 619 18.17 11.15 7.19
CA LEU A 619 17.78 11.48 5.82
C LEU A 619 16.40 12.15 5.74
N ASP A 620 15.39 11.61 6.42
CA ASP A 620 14.02 12.13 6.40
C ASP A 620 13.96 13.55 6.99
N MET A 621 14.77 13.85 8.02
CA MET A 621 14.91 15.20 8.59
C MET A 621 15.70 16.17 7.69
N ILE A 622 16.79 15.73 7.05
CA ILE A 622 17.72 16.61 6.32
C ILE A 622 17.40 16.75 4.81
N SER A 623 16.69 15.80 4.20
CA SER A 623 16.30 15.84 2.78
C SER A 623 15.57 17.14 2.38
N PRO A 624 14.63 17.71 3.16
CA PRO A 624 14.01 19.00 2.84
C PRO A 624 15.04 20.14 2.69
N HIS A 625 15.97 20.23 3.65
CA HIS A 625 17.03 21.25 3.65
C HIS A 625 18.00 21.05 2.47
N ILE A 626 18.44 19.82 2.20
CA ILE A 626 19.29 19.52 1.03
C ILE A 626 18.61 19.92 -0.28
N ASN A 627 17.33 19.59 -0.46
CA ASN A 627 16.60 19.95 -1.67
C ASN A 627 16.46 21.49 -1.85
N ASN A 628 16.35 22.25 -0.76
CA ASN A 628 16.38 23.72 -0.80
C ASN A 628 17.78 24.27 -1.14
N ILE A 629 18.84 23.78 -0.48
CA ILE A 629 20.21 24.27 -0.72
C ILE A 629 20.64 24.00 -2.17
N ILE A 630 20.42 22.78 -2.67
CA ILE A 630 20.69 22.41 -4.08
C ILE A 630 19.98 23.34 -5.06
N TYR A 631 18.80 23.86 -4.71
CA TYR A 631 18.03 24.71 -5.62
C TYR A 631 18.73 26.06 -5.90
N THR A 632 19.60 26.53 -4.99
CA THR A 632 20.45 27.72 -5.20
C THR A 632 21.92 27.36 -5.50
N SER A 633 22.39 26.22 -5.01
CA SER A 633 23.81 25.81 -4.96
C SER A 633 24.05 24.40 -5.53
N ASP A 634 23.36 24.06 -6.64
CA ASP A 634 23.58 22.80 -7.39
C ASP A 634 24.99 22.76 -8.00
N VAL A 635 25.49 21.55 -8.28
CA VAL A 635 26.76 21.40 -9.00
C VAL A 635 26.55 21.77 -10.46
N LEU A 636 27.22 22.83 -10.93
CA LEU A 636 27.21 23.25 -12.34
C LEU A 636 28.00 22.26 -13.20
N ILE A 637 27.27 21.39 -13.90
CA ILE A 637 27.84 20.48 -14.91
C ILE A 637 27.98 21.26 -16.23
N THR A 638 29.19 21.37 -16.76
CA THR A 638 29.49 22.02 -18.05
C THR A 638 29.93 21.02 -19.12
N LEU A 639 29.87 21.43 -20.39
CA LEU A 639 30.30 20.60 -21.51
C LEU A 639 31.80 20.25 -21.36
N GLY A 640 32.16 18.99 -21.54
CA GLY A 640 33.54 18.50 -21.42
C GLY A 640 33.97 18.06 -20.01
N MET A 641 33.19 18.30 -18.95
CA MET A 641 33.50 17.74 -17.62
C MET A 641 33.50 16.20 -17.63
N SER A 642 34.55 15.59 -17.11
CA SER A 642 34.59 14.15 -16.85
C SER A 642 33.84 13.79 -15.57
N VAL A 643 33.55 12.50 -15.38
CA VAL A 643 32.95 11.98 -14.14
C VAL A 643 33.86 12.22 -12.91
N SER A 644 35.17 12.37 -13.10
CA SER A 644 36.10 12.73 -12.03
C SER A 644 35.95 14.21 -11.63
N ASP A 645 35.75 15.10 -12.59
CA ASP A 645 35.60 16.54 -12.33
C ASP A 645 34.23 16.82 -11.69
N MET A 646 33.18 16.13 -12.16
CA MET A 646 31.88 16.08 -11.48
C MET A 646 32.01 15.67 -10.01
N LYS A 647 32.75 14.60 -9.73
CA LYS A 647 33.00 14.08 -8.38
C LYS A 647 33.73 15.11 -7.51
N HIS A 648 34.79 15.73 -8.04
CA HIS A 648 35.50 16.80 -7.37
C HIS A 648 34.57 17.98 -7.04
N ASN A 649 33.81 18.47 -8.02
CA ASN A 649 32.88 19.59 -7.86
C ASN A 649 31.71 19.30 -6.90
N CYS A 650 31.34 18.03 -6.70
CA CYS A 650 30.41 17.64 -5.64
C CYS A 650 31.03 17.78 -4.24
N MET A 651 32.33 17.54 -4.09
CA MET A 651 33.07 17.61 -2.84
C MET A 651 33.53 19.05 -2.49
N SER A 652 33.86 19.88 -3.49
CA SER A 652 34.34 21.26 -3.33
C SER A 652 33.22 22.33 -3.34
N ASN A 653 31.96 21.92 -3.23
CA ASN A 653 30.80 22.82 -3.18
C ASN A 653 30.63 23.43 -1.78
N ASN A 654 31.56 24.32 -1.39
CA ASN A 654 31.60 24.91 -0.04
C ASN A 654 30.28 25.58 0.34
N ILE A 655 29.64 26.32 -0.59
CA ILE A 655 28.36 27.01 -0.36
C ILE A 655 27.25 26.02 0.02
N PHE A 656 27.22 24.84 -0.62
CA PHE A 656 26.30 23.77 -0.22
C PHE A 656 26.60 23.25 1.19
N PHE A 657 27.86 22.97 1.51
CA PHE A 657 28.25 22.38 2.80
C PHE A 657 28.14 23.35 3.98
N GLU A 658 28.41 24.65 3.78
CA GLU A 658 28.19 25.71 4.77
C GLU A 658 26.71 25.82 5.15
N LYS A 659 25.84 25.97 4.14
CA LYS A 659 24.38 25.99 4.36
C LYS A 659 23.88 24.66 4.95
N LEU A 660 24.44 23.52 4.56
CA LEU A 660 24.08 22.22 5.14
C LEU A 660 24.48 22.14 6.62
N GLN A 661 25.68 22.61 6.97
CA GLN A 661 26.16 22.61 8.36
C GLN A 661 25.29 23.48 9.27
N GLU A 662 24.81 24.63 8.79
CA GLU A 662 23.86 25.47 9.52
C GLU A 662 22.50 24.77 9.72
N ASN A 663 21.94 24.18 8.67
CA ASN A 663 20.67 23.45 8.75
C ASN A 663 20.80 22.21 9.65
N CYS A 664 21.93 21.51 9.64
CA CYS A 664 22.21 20.42 10.59
C CYS A 664 22.24 20.93 12.04
N LYS A 665 22.84 22.09 12.32
CA LYS A 665 22.82 22.72 13.65
C LYS A 665 21.40 23.12 14.09
N LYS A 666 20.52 23.49 13.16
CA LYS A 666 19.09 23.76 13.43
C LYS A 666 18.36 22.46 13.79
N VAL A 667 18.42 21.43 12.94
CA VAL A 667 17.81 20.10 13.19
C VAL A 667 18.32 19.44 14.48
N VAL A 668 19.58 19.65 14.87
CA VAL A 668 20.13 19.15 16.15
C VAL A 668 19.44 19.79 17.37
N LYS A 669 18.99 21.05 17.30
CA LYS A 669 18.17 21.66 18.36
C LYS A 669 16.80 20.97 18.47
N ASP A 670 16.17 20.69 17.33
CA ASP A 670 14.85 20.04 17.29
C ASP A 670 14.90 18.60 17.84
N VAL A 671 15.96 17.86 17.47
CA VAL A 671 16.26 16.52 18.03
C VAL A 671 16.53 16.59 19.53
N LEU A 672 17.25 17.61 20.03
CA LEU A 672 17.49 17.80 21.46
C LEU A 672 16.18 18.01 22.25
N MET A 673 15.26 18.82 21.71
CA MET A 673 13.95 19.10 22.31
C MET A 673 12.95 17.94 22.19
N THR A 674 13.16 17.01 21.26
CA THR A 674 12.28 15.84 21.08
C THR A 674 12.41 14.88 22.28
N PRO A 675 11.30 14.45 22.92
CA PRO A 675 11.34 13.48 24.02
C PRO A 675 12.00 12.15 23.66
N ASP A 676 12.77 11.59 24.60
CA ASP A 676 13.62 10.43 24.38
C ASP A 676 12.83 9.16 24.00
N ASP A 677 11.63 8.97 24.54
CA ASP A 677 10.77 7.81 24.26
C ASP A 677 10.36 7.70 22.78
N VAL A 678 10.30 8.81 22.04
CA VAL A 678 10.01 8.85 20.60
C VAL A 678 11.03 8.03 19.80
N PHE A 679 12.30 8.05 20.22
CA PHE A 679 13.41 7.32 19.58
C PHE A 679 13.36 5.79 19.83
N SER A 680 12.46 5.32 20.70
CA SER A 680 12.24 3.88 20.95
C SER A 680 11.90 3.08 19.69
N ASN A 681 11.28 3.72 18.70
CA ASN A 681 10.91 3.11 17.42
C ASN A 681 12.10 2.91 16.46
N ILE A 682 13.19 3.66 16.63
CA ILE A 682 14.43 3.51 15.83
C ILE A 682 15.21 2.26 16.28
N ILE A 683 15.19 1.97 17.59
CA ILE A 683 15.87 0.82 18.19
C ILE A 683 15.20 -0.49 17.77
N GLN A 684 15.99 -1.48 17.31
CA GLN A 684 15.45 -2.82 17.02
C GLN A 684 14.91 -3.52 18.27
N SER A 685 13.77 -4.21 18.16
CA SER A 685 13.14 -4.92 19.29
C SER A 685 13.89 -6.18 19.74
N SER A 686 14.74 -6.76 18.87
CA SER A 686 15.60 -7.88 19.20
C SER A 686 16.98 -7.70 18.55
N VAL A 687 18.03 -7.80 19.34
CA VAL A 687 19.42 -7.75 18.86
C VAL A 687 19.83 -9.15 18.42
N ASN A 688 20.43 -9.26 17.22
CA ASN A 688 20.92 -10.53 16.68
C ASN A 688 22.41 -10.71 17.00
N PHE A 689 22.82 -11.95 17.27
CA PHE A 689 24.19 -12.38 17.60
C PHE A 689 24.65 -13.50 16.64
N GLY A 690 24.24 -13.41 15.37
CA GLY A 690 24.59 -14.41 14.34
C GLY A 690 24.01 -15.79 14.64
N SER A 691 24.88 -16.80 14.68
CA SER A 691 24.52 -18.19 15.00
C SER A 691 24.10 -18.38 16.48
N TYR A 692 24.71 -17.64 17.40
CA TYR A 692 24.43 -17.75 18.85
C TYR A 692 22.97 -17.43 19.19
N GLY A 693 22.34 -16.51 18.45
CA GLY A 693 20.91 -16.32 18.43
C GLY A 693 20.49 -14.85 18.54
N SER A 694 19.40 -14.58 19.24
CA SER A 694 18.89 -13.22 19.41
C SER A 694 18.42 -12.95 20.84
N LEU A 695 18.65 -11.72 21.29
CA LEU A 695 18.22 -11.21 22.58
C LEU A 695 17.07 -10.23 22.37
N ASN A 696 15.90 -10.53 22.95
CA ASN A 696 14.80 -9.57 23.01
C ASN A 696 15.17 -8.42 23.96
N ILE A 697 15.08 -7.18 23.51
CA ILE A 697 15.41 -5.97 24.29
C ILE A 697 14.23 -5.00 24.41
N VAL A 698 12.99 -5.41 24.10
CA VAL A 698 11.80 -4.55 24.15
C VAL A 698 11.67 -3.81 25.49
N SER A 699 11.79 -4.52 26.62
CA SER A 699 11.71 -3.93 27.98
C SER A 699 12.91 -3.06 28.37
N LYS A 700 13.91 -2.91 27.49
CA LYS A 700 15.10 -2.09 27.70
C LYS A 700 15.27 -0.97 26.69
N LYS A 701 14.41 -0.86 25.66
CA LYS A 701 14.48 0.18 24.63
C LYS A 701 14.65 1.58 25.22
N ASN A 702 13.89 1.90 26.26
CA ASN A 702 13.89 3.21 26.92
C ASN A 702 15.27 3.59 27.49
N LYS A 703 16.10 2.61 27.89
CA LYS A 703 17.49 2.86 28.33
C LYS A 703 18.47 3.19 27.19
N PHE A 704 18.10 2.89 25.96
CA PHE A 704 18.88 3.16 24.76
C PHE A 704 18.40 4.39 23.99
N CYS A 705 17.25 4.96 24.38
CA CYS A 705 16.65 6.13 23.72
C CYS A 705 17.59 7.34 23.71
N SER A 706 18.09 7.75 24.88
CA SER A 706 19.09 8.82 25.01
C SER A 706 20.35 8.53 24.20
N LYS A 707 20.85 7.29 24.28
CA LYS A 707 22.03 6.81 23.52
C LYS A 707 21.83 6.87 22.00
N VAL A 708 20.61 6.58 21.48
CA VAL A 708 20.26 6.76 20.06
C VAL A 708 20.12 8.23 19.68
N LYS A 709 19.53 9.05 20.56
CA LYS A 709 19.40 10.50 20.37
C LYS A 709 20.77 11.17 20.25
N THR A 710 21.73 10.81 21.12
CA THR A 710 23.13 11.22 21.01
C THR A 710 23.75 10.77 19.68
N LEU A 711 23.63 9.49 19.30
CA LEU A 711 24.15 8.97 18.02
C LEU A 711 23.57 9.72 16.80
N ILE A 712 22.29 10.10 16.83
CA ILE A 712 21.64 10.90 15.79
C ILE A 712 22.23 12.32 15.76
N MET A 713 22.42 12.96 16.92
CA MET A 713 23.05 14.29 17.00
C MET A 713 24.51 14.27 16.51
N GLU A 714 25.31 13.28 16.89
CA GLU A 714 26.68 13.07 16.41
C GLU A 714 26.70 12.85 14.88
N THR A 715 25.77 12.05 14.35
CA THR A 715 25.62 11.84 12.90
C THR A 715 25.27 13.13 12.16
N LEU A 716 24.36 13.95 12.71
CA LEU A 716 23.94 15.23 12.13
C LEU A 716 25.05 16.28 12.18
N LEU A 717 25.77 16.41 13.29
CA LEU A 717 26.84 17.41 13.44
C LEU A 717 28.00 17.15 12.45
N ASN A 718 28.37 15.88 12.25
CA ASN A 718 29.43 15.45 11.33
C ASN A 718 28.95 15.24 9.88
N LEU A 719 27.65 15.44 9.59
CA LEU A 719 27.04 15.05 8.33
C LEU A 719 27.70 15.64 7.07
N PRO A 720 28.14 16.92 7.03
CA PRO A 720 28.85 17.47 5.87
C PRO A 720 30.13 16.72 5.53
N ASN A 721 30.98 16.44 6.53
CA ASN A 721 32.24 15.72 6.35
C ASN A 721 31.98 14.26 5.92
N ASN A 722 31.04 13.59 6.58
CA ASN A 722 30.66 12.22 6.26
C ASN A 722 30.12 12.08 4.82
N ILE A 723 29.42 13.10 4.30
CA ILE A 723 28.99 13.16 2.88
C ILE A 723 30.19 13.33 1.95
N ILE A 724 31.16 14.18 2.29
CA ILE A 724 32.38 14.40 1.48
C ILE A 724 33.20 13.10 1.37
N ASP A 725 33.45 12.40 2.48
CA ASP A 725 34.21 11.15 2.48
C ASP A 725 33.45 9.97 1.83
N GLU A 726 32.13 9.89 1.94
CA GLU A 726 31.36 8.88 1.20
C GLU A 726 31.36 9.16 -0.32
N ILE A 727 31.22 10.42 -0.75
CA ILE A 727 31.35 10.80 -2.17
C ILE A 727 32.76 10.54 -2.70
N LYS A 728 33.80 10.78 -1.88
CA LYS A 728 35.21 10.45 -2.18
C LYS A 728 35.40 8.96 -2.45
N ASN A 729 34.60 8.09 -1.84
CA ASN A 729 34.63 6.63 -2.06
C ASN A 729 33.76 6.14 -3.23
N PHE A 730 32.81 6.94 -3.73
CA PHE A 730 31.90 6.54 -4.83
C PHE A 730 32.61 6.12 -6.12
N GLU A 731 32.13 5.03 -6.73
CA GLU A 731 32.51 4.61 -8.08
C GLU A 731 31.92 5.54 -9.16
N LYS A 732 32.49 5.52 -10.38
CA LYS A 732 31.98 6.29 -11.53
C LYS A 732 30.48 6.08 -11.78
N GLY A 733 29.99 4.84 -11.63
CA GLY A 733 28.58 4.50 -11.79
C GLY A 733 27.67 5.12 -10.72
N GLU A 734 28.19 5.39 -9.53
CA GLU A 734 27.45 6.03 -8.43
C GLU A 734 27.40 7.55 -8.60
N ILE A 735 28.50 8.20 -9.02
CA ILE A 735 28.51 9.62 -9.41
C ILE A 735 27.46 9.88 -10.51
N ILE A 736 27.43 9.04 -11.55
CA ILE A 736 26.45 9.13 -12.63
C ILE A 736 25.01 8.96 -12.10
N ARG A 737 24.75 8.00 -11.20
CA ARG A 737 23.42 7.80 -10.59
C ARG A 737 23.02 8.88 -9.59
N GLY A 738 23.97 9.60 -9.00
CA GLY A 738 23.72 10.75 -8.13
C GLY A 738 23.34 12.01 -8.90
N LEU A 739 23.98 12.25 -10.05
CA LEU A 739 23.82 13.47 -10.84
C LEU A 739 22.84 13.35 -12.02
N PHE A 740 22.60 12.13 -12.52
CA PHE A 740 21.71 11.87 -13.65
C PHE A 740 20.70 10.73 -13.34
N SER A 741 19.59 10.73 -14.08
CA SER A 741 18.57 9.69 -14.04
C SER A 741 18.33 9.14 -15.45
N GLU A 742 18.45 7.82 -15.64
CA GLU A 742 18.17 7.20 -16.96
C GLU A 742 16.69 7.40 -17.32
N THR A 743 16.42 8.20 -18.35
CA THR A 743 15.08 8.65 -18.70
C THR A 743 14.89 8.48 -20.20
N HIS A 744 13.98 7.57 -20.59
CA HIS A 744 13.77 7.13 -21.98
C HIS A 744 15.06 6.78 -22.75
N GLY A 745 16.05 6.22 -22.05
CA GLY A 745 17.28 5.70 -22.64
C GLY A 745 18.48 6.64 -22.69
N VAL A 746 18.33 7.90 -22.29
CA VAL A 746 19.44 8.86 -22.09
C VAL A 746 19.56 9.20 -20.61
N PHE A 747 20.75 9.55 -20.13
CA PHE A 747 20.94 10.00 -18.75
C PHE A 747 20.67 11.51 -18.68
N VAL A 748 19.52 11.88 -18.12
CA VAL A 748 19.07 13.27 -17.98
C VAL A 748 19.52 13.79 -16.62
N SER A 749 20.09 15.01 -16.57
CA SER A 749 20.56 15.58 -15.30
C SER A 749 19.41 15.75 -14.29
N LYS A 750 19.67 15.47 -13.01
CA LYS A 750 18.64 15.61 -11.97
C LYS A 750 18.24 17.07 -11.75
N SER A 751 19.13 18.01 -12.05
CA SER A 751 18.81 19.45 -12.09
C SER A 751 17.70 19.77 -13.09
N LEU A 752 17.74 19.21 -14.31
CA LEU A 752 16.65 19.35 -15.29
C LEU A 752 15.36 18.69 -14.78
N ILE A 753 15.42 17.51 -14.17
CA ILE A 753 14.23 16.84 -13.61
C ILE A 753 13.61 17.64 -12.45
N ARG A 754 14.43 18.27 -11.60
CA ARG A 754 13.99 19.24 -10.59
C ARG A 754 13.27 20.41 -11.26
N ASN A 755 13.92 21.13 -12.18
CA ASN A 755 13.36 22.29 -12.88
C ASN A 755 12.02 21.96 -13.59
N ILE A 756 11.91 20.78 -14.19
CA ILE A 756 10.67 20.27 -14.81
C ILE A 756 9.57 20.03 -13.77
N ASN A 757 9.90 19.41 -12.62
CA ASN A 757 8.93 19.23 -11.53
C ASN A 757 8.46 20.59 -10.95
N TYR A 758 9.32 21.61 -10.84
CA TYR A 758 8.92 22.98 -10.46
C TYR A 758 7.97 23.60 -11.49
N LEU A 759 8.33 23.58 -12.79
CA LEU A 759 7.48 24.10 -13.88
C LEU A 759 6.07 23.46 -13.86
N PHE A 760 5.98 22.16 -13.60
CA PHE A 760 4.71 21.45 -13.49
C PHE A 760 3.96 21.67 -12.18
N ASN A 761 4.66 21.89 -11.06
CA ASN A 761 4.02 22.23 -9.79
C ASN A 761 3.42 23.64 -9.81
N PHE A 762 4.11 24.61 -10.40
CA PHE A 762 3.58 25.96 -10.62
C PHE A 762 2.32 25.95 -11.51
N ASN A 763 2.39 25.24 -12.64
CA ASN A 763 1.25 25.16 -13.57
C ASN A 763 0.17 24.13 -13.14
N LYS A 764 0.34 23.41 -12.02
CA LYS A 764 -0.64 22.49 -11.43
C LYS A 764 -1.97 23.18 -11.08
N ASN A 765 -1.94 24.47 -10.78
CA ASN A 765 -3.16 25.25 -10.51
C ASN A 765 -3.91 25.72 -11.77
N LYS A 766 -3.31 25.60 -12.97
CA LYS A 766 -3.92 26.02 -14.25
C LYS A 766 -4.56 24.86 -15.03
N LEU A 767 -4.43 23.61 -14.56
CA LEU A 767 -4.99 22.41 -15.18
C LEU A 767 -6.06 21.77 -14.27
N PRO A 768 -7.20 21.30 -14.80
CA PRO A 768 -8.23 20.65 -14.00
C PRO A 768 -7.71 19.34 -13.39
N ASN A 769 -7.78 19.24 -12.06
CA ASN A 769 -6.98 18.32 -11.22
C ASN A 769 -7.46 16.85 -11.20
N ASN A 770 -8.04 16.35 -12.30
CA ASN A 770 -8.58 14.99 -12.42
C ASN A 770 -7.66 14.10 -13.27
N ASN A 771 -7.31 12.92 -12.74
CA ASN A 771 -6.47 11.90 -13.42
C ASN A 771 -7.12 11.22 -14.66
N LYS A 772 -8.19 11.82 -15.17
CA LYS A 772 -8.77 11.62 -16.51
C LYS A 772 -9.20 12.99 -17.02
N LEU A 773 -8.64 13.45 -18.14
CA LEU A 773 -9.24 14.57 -18.88
C LEU A 773 -10.68 14.16 -19.24
N PRO A 774 -11.69 15.00 -18.96
CA PRO A 774 -13.00 14.85 -19.57
C PRO A 774 -12.87 15.11 -21.08
N ASP A 775 -13.43 14.24 -21.93
CA ASP A 775 -13.35 14.39 -23.40
C ASP A 775 -14.01 15.68 -23.94
N TYR A 776 -14.80 16.39 -23.10
CA TYR A 776 -15.64 17.53 -23.49
C TYR A 776 -14.95 18.92 -23.47
N ASN A 777 -13.71 19.05 -22.96
CA ASN A 777 -12.98 20.33 -22.94
C ASN A 777 -11.56 20.19 -23.50
N PHE A 778 -11.44 19.51 -24.65
CA PHE A 778 -10.15 19.04 -25.18
C PHE A 778 -9.22 20.17 -25.66
N ASP A 779 -9.75 21.17 -26.36
CA ASP A 779 -8.92 22.11 -27.13
C ASP A 779 -8.27 23.22 -26.27
N ASP A 780 -8.94 23.74 -25.24
CA ASP A 780 -8.33 24.65 -24.25
C ASP A 780 -7.13 23.98 -23.55
N ASN A 781 -7.29 22.71 -23.18
CA ASN A 781 -6.23 21.91 -22.58
C ASN A 781 -5.10 21.64 -23.57
N LEU A 782 -5.39 21.49 -24.87
CA LEU A 782 -4.38 21.33 -25.92
C LEU A 782 -3.52 22.58 -26.08
N TYR A 783 -4.11 23.78 -26.06
CA TYR A 783 -3.36 25.04 -26.13
C TYR A 783 -2.37 25.18 -24.95
N LEU A 784 -2.84 24.93 -23.73
CA LEU A 784 -1.99 25.00 -22.54
C LEU A 784 -0.88 23.94 -22.56
N LEU A 785 -1.18 22.71 -23.01
CA LEU A 785 -0.17 21.66 -23.18
C LEU A 785 0.86 21.95 -24.28
N ASN A 786 0.48 22.63 -25.38
CA ASN A 786 1.42 23.06 -26.42
C ASN A 786 2.36 24.17 -25.92
N ASN A 787 1.86 25.10 -25.10
CA ASN A 787 2.69 26.11 -24.45
C ASN A 787 3.66 25.50 -23.42
N LEU A 788 3.19 24.55 -22.58
CA LEU A 788 4.07 23.77 -21.70
C LEU A 788 5.11 22.97 -22.48
N LEU A 789 4.74 22.32 -23.58
CA LEU A 789 5.69 21.62 -24.45
C LEU A 789 6.77 22.57 -24.98
N THR A 790 6.40 23.78 -25.40
CA THR A 790 7.36 24.78 -25.91
C THR A 790 8.37 25.17 -24.82
N LYS A 791 7.91 25.46 -23.59
CA LYS A 791 8.81 25.73 -22.43
C LYS A 791 9.71 24.51 -22.11
N LEU A 792 9.20 23.28 -22.22
CA LEU A 792 10.00 22.06 -22.00
C LEU A 792 11.05 21.82 -23.08
N VAL A 793 10.72 21.98 -24.36
CA VAL A 793 11.69 21.86 -25.48
C VAL A 793 12.84 22.85 -25.28
N TYR A 794 12.54 24.05 -24.80
CA TYR A 794 13.55 25.04 -24.45
C TYR A 794 14.48 24.57 -23.32
N LEU A 795 13.92 24.17 -22.17
CA LEU A 795 14.69 23.69 -21.01
C LEU A 795 15.54 22.45 -21.33
N VAL A 796 14.99 21.49 -22.08
CA VAL A 796 15.71 20.28 -22.49
C VAL A 796 16.84 20.62 -23.48
N LYS A 797 16.60 21.49 -24.47
CA LYS A 797 17.65 21.92 -25.42
C LYS A 797 18.81 22.64 -24.73
N LYS A 798 18.55 23.39 -23.65
CA LYS A 798 19.58 24.05 -22.82
C LYS A 798 20.24 23.16 -21.77
N SER A 799 19.84 21.90 -21.62
CA SER A 799 20.37 21.00 -20.59
C SER A 799 21.31 19.96 -21.19
N LEU A 800 22.41 19.68 -20.48
CA LEU A 800 23.28 18.56 -20.82
C LEU A 800 22.60 17.22 -20.51
N ILE A 801 22.74 16.28 -21.44
CA ILE A 801 22.48 14.87 -21.23
C ILE A 801 23.81 14.10 -21.29
N LEU A 802 23.89 13.01 -20.54
CA LEU A 802 25.00 12.07 -20.61
C LEU A 802 24.58 10.91 -21.53
N SER A 803 25.41 10.61 -22.54
CA SER A 803 25.19 9.52 -23.48
C SER A 803 26.51 8.82 -23.78
N GLU A 804 26.55 7.49 -23.64
CA GLU A 804 27.71 6.61 -23.92
C GLU A 804 29.02 6.96 -23.15
N GLY A 805 28.99 7.96 -22.27
CA GLY A 805 30.12 8.45 -21.48
C GLY A 805 30.36 9.95 -21.64
N GLU A 806 29.83 10.56 -22.70
CA GLU A 806 30.04 11.97 -23.06
C GLU A 806 28.86 12.86 -22.63
N LEU A 807 29.18 14.11 -22.25
CA LEU A 807 28.19 15.17 -22.02
C LEU A 807 27.90 15.89 -23.34
N LEU A 808 26.63 15.94 -23.72
CA LEU A 808 26.18 16.53 -24.98
C LEU A 808 24.87 17.32 -24.79
N PHE A 809 24.63 18.32 -25.62
CA PHE A 809 23.32 18.99 -25.71
C PHE A 809 22.41 18.22 -26.67
N PRO A 810 21.14 17.95 -26.33
CA PRO A 810 20.22 17.23 -27.21
C PRO A 810 19.84 18.10 -28.41
N ASN A 811 19.99 17.54 -29.62
CA ASN A 811 19.57 18.22 -30.85
C ASN A 811 18.07 18.56 -30.85
N ALA A 812 17.62 19.48 -31.71
CA ALA A 812 16.23 19.96 -31.72
C ALA A 812 15.18 18.83 -31.75
N THR A 813 15.37 17.81 -32.61
CA THR A 813 14.44 16.66 -32.71
C THR A 813 14.46 15.74 -31.49
N THR A 814 15.62 15.64 -30.83
CA THR A 814 15.82 14.86 -29.59
C THR A 814 15.16 15.60 -28.43
N ALA A 815 15.41 16.90 -28.28
CA ALA A 815 14.80 17.75 -27.27
C ALA A 815 13.28 17.79 -27.41
N GLU A 816 12.75 17.89 -28.62
CA GLU A 816 11.30 17.79 -28.90
C GLU A 816 10.70 16.45 -28.46
N SER A 817 11.34 15.35 -28.84
CA SER A 817 10.85 14.00 -28.53
C SER A 817 10.94 13.68 -27.04
N LEU A 818 12.06 14.04 -26.41
CA LEU A 818 12.26 13.87 -24.97
C LEU A 818 11.28 14.74 -24.18
N SER A 819 11.07 16.00 -24.55
CA SER A 819 10.07 16.87 -23.89
C SER A 819 8.63 16.38 -24.04
N ARG A 820 8.24 15.80 -25.19
CA ARG A 820 6.94 15.11 -25.31
C ARG A 820 6.83 13.94 -24.33
N TYR A 821 7.90 13.17 -24.14
CA TYR A 821 7.90 12.02 -23.23
C TYR A 821 7.86 12.46 -21.75
N LEU A 822 8.64 13.48 -21.36
CA LEU A 822 8.67 14.04 -20.00
C LEU A 822 7.32 14.68 -19.62
N LEU A 823 6.66 15.38 -20.56
CA LEU A 823 5.31 15.92 -20.39
C LEU A 823 4.26 14.79 -20.19
N ALA A 824 4.41 13.70 -20.95
CA ALA A 824 3.52 12.55 -20.86
C ALA A 824 3.70 11.74 -19.57
N ASP A 825 4.92 11.63 -19.04
CA ASP A 825 5.21 10.99 -17.77
C ASP A 825 4.42 11.63 -16.62
N VAL A 826 4.52 12.97 -16.50
CA VAL A 826 3.96 13.73 -15.37
C VAL A 826 2.44 13.80 -15.43
N TYR A 827 1.85 14.15 -16.57
CA TYR A 827 0.38 14.25 -16.69
C TYR A 827 -0.31 12.94 -17.08
N GLY A 828 0.45 11.87 -17.37
CA GLY A 828 -0.12 10.58 -17.80
C GLY A 828 -0.76 10.62 -19.18
N ILE A 829 -0.26 11.48 -20.06
CA ILE A 829 -0.81 11.69 -21.40
C ILE A 829 -0.71 10.38 -22.18
N SER A 830 -1.82 9.96 -22.81
CA SER A 830 -1.82 8.80 -23.68
C SER A 830 -1.01 9.08 -24.95
N ALA A 831 -0.21 8.11 -25.39
CA ALA A 831 0.57 8.18 -26.63
C ALA A 831 -0.24 8.60 -27.88
N LYS A 832 -1.56 8.36 -27.87
CA LYS A 832 -2.51 8.84 -28.89
C LYS A 832 -2.50 10.38 -29.08
N PHE A 833 -2.25 11.13 -28.01
CA PHE A 833 -2.24 12.59 -28.01
C PHE A 833 -0.86 13.19 -28.31
N HIS A 834 0.23 12.41 -28.25
CA HIS A 834 1.58 12.92 -28.56
C HIS A 834 1.66 13.47 -29.99
N ARG A 835 0.89 12.90 -30.92
CA ARG A 835 0.74 13.35 -32.32
C ARG A 835 -0.18 14.57 -32.50
N LYS A 836 -0.98 14.94 -31.50
CA LYS A 836 -1.78 16.18 -31.49
C LYS A 836 -1.02 17.37 -30.91
N LEU A 837 0.01 17.13 -30.10
CA LEU A 837 0.85 18.19 -29.52
C LEU A 837 1.76 18.81 -30.58
N LYS A 838 1.47 20.06 -30.95
CA LYS A 838 2.24 20.87 -31.89
C LYS A 838 3.07 21.91 -31.13
N LEU A 839 4.31 22.13 -31.57
CA LEU A 839 5.06 23.32 -31.18
C LEU A 839 4.39 24.57 -31.77
N SER A 840 4.33 25.66 -31.00
CA SER A 840 3.80 26.94 -31.48
C SER A 840 4.90 27.71 -32.18
N GLU A 841 4.85 27.77 -33.52
CA GLU A 841 5.83 28.49 -34.35
C GLU A 841 5.94 29.98 -33.97
N LYS A 842 4.82 30.60 -33.55
CA LYS A 842 4.78 31.98 -33.03
C LYS A 842 5.71 32.22 -31.83
N ASN A 843 6.02 31.19 -31.04
CA ASN A 843 6.86 31.30 -29.85
C ASN A 843 8.32 30.89 -30.11
N ILE A 844 8.64 30.37 -31.30
CA ILE A 844 10.01 29.99 -31.68
C ILE A 844 10.79 31.20 -32.24
N LEU A 845 10.08 32.14 -32.87
CA LEU A 845 10.68 33.26 -33.59
C LEU A 845 11.33 34.33 -32.69
N ASN A 846 11.05 34.33 -31.38
CA ASN A 846 11.57 35.34 -30.45
C ASN A 846 12.19 34.67 -29.19
N PRO A 847 13.39 34.05 -29.30
CA PRO A 847 13.99 33.28 -28.22
C PRO A 847 14.54 34.11 -27.06
N LEU A 848 14.65 35.44 -27.21
CA LEU A 848 15.07 36.36 -26.15
C LEU A 848 13.96 36.51 -25.10
N THR A 849 12.76 36.93 -25.50
CA THR A 849 11.64 37.09 -24.57
C THR A 849 11.21 35.77 -23.93
N LEU A 850 11.25 34.65 -24.65
CA LEU A 850 10.99 33.33 -24.05
C LEU A 850 12.05 32.93 -23.00
N ASN A 851 13.31 33.35 -23.18
CA ASN A 851 14.39 33.11 -22.23
C ASN A 851 14.23 33.99 -20.99
N GLU A 852 13.85 35.25 -21.18
CA GLU A 852 13.51 36.19 -20.10
C GLU A 852 12.28 35.73 -19.32
N ASP A 853 11.18 35.38 -19.99
CA ASP A 853 9.96 34.81 -19.38
C ASP A 853 10.27 33.56 -18.55
N ILE A 854 11.04 32.60 -19.07
CA ILE A 854 11.38 31.37 -18.35
C ILE A 854 12.36 31.66 -17.20
N SER A 855 13.31 32.57 -17.40
CA SER A 855 14.27 32.96 -16.35
C SER A 855 13.57 33.73 -15.22
N LEU A 856 12.64 34.64 -15.54
CA LEU A 856 11.81 35.38 -14.58
C LEU A 856 10.78 34.47 -13.90
N GLU A 857 10.10 33.57 -14.63
CA GLU A 857 9.19 32.60 -14.01
C GLU A 857 9.96 31.67 -13.06
N ILE A 858 11.17 31.21 -13.42
CA ILE A 858 12.03 30.46 -12.50
C ILE A 858 12.56 31.34 -11.36
N LYS A 859 12.94 32.60 -11.58
CA LYS A 859 13.48 33.51 -10.55
C LYS A 859 12.42 33.92 -9.52
N LEU A 860 11.20 34.25 -9.97
CA LEU A 860 10.05 34.49 -9.10
C LEU A 860 9.65 33.23 -8.32
N ILE A 861 9.81 32.04 -8.90
CA ILE A 861 9.67 30.77 -8.17
C ILE A 861 10.84 30.55 -7.20
N LYS A 862 12.06 31.05 -7.49
CA LYS A 862 13.19 31.00 -6.55
C LYS A 862 12.97 31.91 -5.35
N GLU A 863 12.67 33.16 -5.61
CA GLU A 863 12.37 34.16 -4.59
C GLU A 863 11.23 33.64 -3.70
N LYS A 864 10.15 33.11 -4.29
CA LYS A 864 9.05 32.52 -3.52
C LYS A 864 9.36 31.21 -2.77
N ALA A 865 10.23 30.35 -3.30
CA ALA A 865 10.66 29.13 -2.61
C ALA A 865 11.67 29.41 -1.48
N ASN A 866 12.45 30.48 -1.61
CA ASN A 866 13.24 31.05 -0.53
C ASN A 866 12.32 31.72 0.51
N ASP A 867 11.33 32.52 0.11
CA ASP A 867 10.37 33.15 1.04
C ASP A 867 9.61 32.12 1.89
N ASP A 868 9.29 30.94 1.33
CA ASP A 868 8.65 29.83 2.07
C ASP A 868 9.57 29.16 3.13
N TYR A 869 10.89 29.47 3.19
CA TYR A 869 11.86 28.79 4.09
C TYR A 869 12.92 29.67 4.78
N GLU A 870 13.34 30.81 4.21
CA GLU A 870 14.27 31.76 4.82
C GLU A 870 13.55 32.73 5.79
N ASN A 871 12.23 32.88 5.70
CA ASN A 871 11.40 33.66 6.65
C ASN A 871 11.24 33.04 8.06
N ILE A 872 12.08 32.07 8.43
CA ILE A 872 12.04 31.43 9.77
C ILE A 872 12.85 32.23 10.81
N GLU A 873 13.80 33.10 10.41
CA GLU A 873 14.52 33.99 11.33
C GLU A 873 14.67 35.43 10.77
N SER A 874 14.30 36.43 11.59
CA SER A 874 14.60 37.87 11.44
C SER A 874 13.76 38.76 10.49
N LYS A 875 12.52 38.38 10.15
CA LYS A 875 11.44 39.37 9.89
C LYS A 875 10.19 39.11 10.73
N THR A 876 9.47 40.18 11.04
CA THR A 876 8.37 40.20 12.02
C THR A 876 7.09 39.57 11.46
N ILE A 877 6.84 38.31 11.83
CA ILE A 877 5.52 37.64 11.89
C ILE A 877 4.57 37.99 10.71
N GLU A 878 4.89 37.55 9.50
CA GLU A 878 3.85 37.36 8.48
C GLU A 878 3.19 35.98 8.69
N LYS A 879 1.90 35.97 9.08
CA LYS A 879 1.18 34.74 9.44
C LYS A 879 0.94 33.84 8.21
N PRO A 880 1.01 32.50 8.36
CA PRO A 880 0.84 31.56 7.25
C PRO A 880 -0.49 31.76 6.52
N THR A 881 -0.45 31.75 5.19
CA THR A 881 -1.62 32.01 4.34
C THR A 881 -2.57 30.81 4.34
N LEU A 882 -3.85 31.02 4.67
CA LEU A 882 -4.87 29.96 4.62
C LEU A 882 -5.15 29.51 3.18
N ILE A 883 -4.58 28.36 2.79
CA ILE A 883 -4.89 27.66 1.54
C ILE A 883 -5.86 26.50 1.84
N PRO A 884 -7.19 26.66 1.67
CA PRO A 884 -8.17 25.60 1.89
C PRO A 884 -7.95 24.38 0.97
N SER A 885 -8.08 23.17 1.53
CA SER A 885 -7.83 21.92 0.80
C SER A 885 -8.92 21.57 -0.22
N LYS A 886 -8.55 21.48 -1.51
CA LYS A 886 -9.42 21.31 -2.69
C LYS A 886 -10.36 20.07 -2.76
N ASN A 887 -10.48 19.27 -1.71
CA ASN A 887 -11.11 17.95 -1.74
C ASN A 887 -12.39 17.79 -0.89
N SER A 888 -12.77 18.77 -0.06
CA SER A 888 -14.07 18.72 0.63
C SER A 888 -15.20 19.09 -0.33
N ARG A 889 -16.23 18.24 -0.39
CA ARG A 889 -17.57 18.69 -0.83
C ARG A 889 -18.22 19.41 0.34
N TRP A 890 -19.00 20.44 0.07
CA TRP A 890 -19.75 21.09 1.13
C TRP A 890 -20.91 20.20 1.60
N ASN A 891 -21.28 20.36 2.86
CA ASN A 891 -22.38 19.64 3.50
C ASN A 891 -23.04 20.58 4.51
N PRO A 892 -24.35 20.88 4.39
CA PRO A 892 -25.08 21.76 5.31
C PRO A 892 -25.03 21.33 6.79
N SER A 893 -24.67 20.09 7.11
CA SER A 893 -24.48 19.65 8.51
C SER A 893 -23.14 20.04 9.14
N PHE A 894 -22.23 20.68 8.40
CA PHE A 894 -20.91 21.12 8.90
C PHE A 894 -20.83 22.61 9.24
N ILE A 895 -21.95 23.35 9.24
CA ILE A 895 -22.00 24.71 9.79
C ILE A 895 -21.94 24.61 11.33
N THR A 896 -20.73 24.47 11.88
CA THR A 896 -20.52 24.26 13.32
C THR A 896 -20.67 25.56 14.10
N SER A 897 -21.79 25.72 14.82
CA SER A 897 -22.09 26.90 15.63
C SER A 897 -21.35 26.95 16.99
N LEU A 898 -20.16 26.34 17.09
CA LEU A 898 -19.30 26.39 18.27
C LEU A 898 -18.80 27.82 18.48
N ASN A 899 -18.90 28.34 19.71
CA ASN A 899 -18.41 29.66 20.06
C ASN A 899 -16.87 29.67 20.12
N ILE A 900 -16.20 30.73 19.65
CA ILE A 900 -14.74 30.88 19.80
C ILE A 900 -14.30 30.74 21.27
N TYR A 901 -15.04 31.31 22.21
CA TYR A 901 -14.73 31.28 23.64
C TYR A 901 -14.99 29.89 24.26
N GLU A 902 -15.94 29.13 23.70
CA GLU A 902 -16.25 27.75 24.10
C GLU A 902 -15.18 26.77 23.60
N LEU A 903 -14.68 26.98 22.39
CA LEU A 903 -13.51 26.28 21.87
C LEU A 903 -12.26 26.59 22.71
N ALA A 904 -12.00 27.87 23.00
CA ALA A 904 -10.87 28.29 23.83
C ALA A 904 -10.92 27.67 25.24
N ILE A 905 -12.09 27.66 25.89
CA ILE A 905 -12.29 27.02 27.20
C ILE A 905 -12.10 25.49 27.12
N SER A 906 -12.56 24.81 26.07
CA SER A 906 -12.29 23.37 25.86
C SER A 906 -10.79 23.04 25.77
N MET A 907 -9.98 24.01 25.32
CA MET A 907 -8.53 23.86 25.13
C MET A 907 -7.70 24.21 26.39
N ILE A 908 -8.33 24.62 27.50
CA ILE A 908 -7.64 24.88 28.77
C ILE A 908 -6.89 23.61 29.23
N ASN A 909 -5.60 23.75 29.52
CA ASN A 909 -4.84 22.78 30.29
C ASN A 909 -4.90 23.17 31.77
N ILE A 910 -4.99 22.17 32.66
CA ILE A 910 -4.97 22.43 34.10
C ILE A 910 -3.54 22.80 34.51
N ASP A 911 -3.34 24.03 34.99
CA ASP A 911 -2.12 24.36 35.72
C ASP A 911 -2.09 23.51 36.99
N LYS A 912 -1.00 22.76 37.15
CA LYS A 912 -0.79 21.82 38.23
C LYS A 912 -0.34 22.50 39.52
N GLY A 913 0.39 23.62 39.42
CA GLY A 913 1.06 24.27 40.55
C GLY A 913 1.73 23.29 41.53
N ASP A 914 1.61 23.59 42.83
CA ASP A 914 2.07 22.71 43.91
C ASP A 914 1.13 21.53 44.23
N PHE A 915 0.07 21.29 43.45
CA PHE A 915 -0.87 20.20 43.75
C PHE A 915 -0.19 18.83 43.72
N GLU A 916 0.68 18.58 42.73
CA GLU A 916 1.43 17.31 42.66
C GLU A 916 2.31 17.12 43.90
N ASN A 917 2.93 18.19 44.39
CA ASN A 917 3.78 18.19 45.60
C ASN A 917 2.95 17.94 46.88
N SER A 918 1.88 18.71 47.10
CA SER A 918 1.01 18.56 48.29
C SER A 918 0.35 17.19 48.33
N LEU A 919 -0.25 16.77 47.21
CA LEU A 919 -0.92 15.48 47.09
C LEU A 919 0.08 14.33 47.29
N THR A 920 1.25 14.37 46.64
CA THR A 920 2.31 13.37 46.80
C THR A 920 2.78 13.26 48.25
N ASN A 921 2.95 14.37 48.96
CA ASN A 921 3.38 14.35 50.36
C ASN A 921 2.29 13.82 51.29
N LYS A 922 1.02 14.21 51.08
CA LYS A 922 -0.14 13.66 51.80
C LYS A 922 -0.34 12.15 51.52
N ILE A 923 -0.04 11.69 50.29
CA ILE A 923 -0.08 10.28 49.88
C ILE A 923 1.08 9.48 50.52
N LYS A 924 2.33 9.96 50.47
CA LYS A 924 3.51 9.31 51.09
C LYS A 924 3.30 9.01 52.59
N ASN A 925 2.54 9.85 53.28
CA ASN A 925 2.19 9.68 54.70
C ASN A 925 1.11 8.62 54.99
N ILE A 926 0.53 7.97 53.97
CA ILE A 926 -0.43 6.87 54.17
C ILE A 926 0.35 5.60 54.59
N PRO A 927 0.03 4.95 55.74
CA PRO A 927 0.84 3.83 56.27
C PRO A 927 1.06 2.64 55.33
N SER A 928 0.07 2.29 54.51
CA SER A 928 0.19 1.23 53.50
C SER A 928 1.13 1.58 52.36
N ILE A 929 1.35 2.87 52.09
CA ILE A 929 2.24 3.39 51.05
C ILE A 929 3.64 3.57 51.64
N LYS A 930 3.75 4.08 52.87
CA LYS A 930 5.02 4.16 53.61
C LYS A 930 5.72 2.80 53.69
N LYS A 931 4.97 1.70 53.87
CA LYS A 931 5.51 0.33 53.82
C LYS A 931 6.10 -0.07 52.46
N CYS A 932 5.63 0.52 51.35
CA CYS A 932 6.14 0.27 49.99
C CYS A 932 7.25 1.25 49.56
N ILE A 933 7.47 2.35 50.28
CA ILE A 933 8.45 3.42 49.96
C ILE A 933 9.72 3.32 50.84
N ASN A 934 9.88 2.23 51.60
CA ASN A 934 11.07 2.03 52.46
C ASN A 934 12.38 1.73 51.70
N GLU A 935 12.33 1.54 50.39
CA GLU A 935 13.51 1.44 49.51
C GLU A 935 13.65 2.73 48.67
N LYS A 936 14.87 3.08 48.23
CA LYS A 936 15.24 4.41 47.68
C LYS A 936 14.71 4.71 46.26
N VAL A 937 13.48 4.30 45.95
CA VAL A 937 12.85 4.44 44.64
C VAL A 937 12.01 5.72 44.58
N ILE A 938 12.21 6.54 43.55
CA ILE A 938 11.32 7.67 43.24
C ILE A 938 10.03 7.10 42.65
N VAL A 939 8.99 7.00 43.48
CA VAL A 939 7.67 6.54 43.05
C VAL A 939 6.94 7.68 42.35
N ASN A 940 6.75 7.55 41.03
CA ASN A 940 5.83 8.41 40.29
C ASN A 940 4.37 8.01 40.55
N ILE A 941 3.47 9.00 40.55
CA ILE A 941 2.08 8.85 40.97
C ILE A 941 1.17 9.36 39.85
N ASP A 942 0.55 8.45 39.11
CA ASP A 942 -0.42 8.80 38.07
C ASP A 942 -1.70 9.36 38.71
N ILE A 943 -1.94 10.65 38.45
CA ILE A 943 -3.14 11.38 38.86
C ILE A 943 -3.91 12.01 37.68
N SER A 944 -3.67 11.49 36.47
CA SER A 944 -4.25 11.99 35.21
C SER A 944 -5.79 12.04 35.25
N ALA A 945 -6.43 11.04 35.85
CA ALA A 945 -7.89 10.99 35.99
C ALA A 945 -8.43 12.11 36.90
N THR A 946 -7.71 12.49 37.96
CA THR A 946 -8.10 13.61 38.83
C THR A 946 -8.05 14.95 38.07
N TYR A 947 -7.04 15.17 37.23
CA TYR A 947 -7.00 16.32 36.33
C TYR A 947 -8.11 16.30 35.28
N GLY A 948 -8.46 15.12 34.74
CA GLY A 948 -9.61 14.95 33.85
C GLY A 948 -10.94 15.34 34.52
N HIS A 949 -11.18 14.90 35.75
CA HIS A 949 -12.39 15.27 36.51
C HIS A 949 -12.46 16.78 36.78
N ILE A 950 -11.34 17.39 37.19
CA ILE A 950 -11.25 18.83 37.47
C ILE A 950 -11.48 19.66 36.20
N LYS A 951 -10.89 19.26 35.06
CA LYS A 951 -11.16 19.90 33.77
C LYS A 951 -12.64 19.80 33.39
N ASN A 952 -13.25 18.61 33.48
CA ASN A 952 -14.65 18.43 33.14
C ASN A 952 -15.57 19.29 34.04
N TYR A 953 -15.32 19.33 35.35
CA TYR A 953 -16.08 20.17 36.28
C TYR A 953 -15.98 21.67 35.95
N ILE A 954 -14.79 22.16 35.59
CA ILE A 954 -14.60 23.54 35.11
C ILE A 954 -15.40 23.77 33.81
N LEU A 955 -15.38 22.84 32.86
CA LEU A 955 -16.17 22.96 31.63
C LEU A 955 -17.67 23.01 31.91
N ASP A 956 -18.19 22.11 32.75
CA ASP A 956 -19.60 22.03 33.12
C ASP A 956 -20.11 23.30 33.82
N LEU A 957 -19.28 23.94 34.65
CA LEU A 957 -19.59 25.24 35.26
C LEU A 957 -19.65 26.38 34.23
N PHE A 958 -18.80 26.37 33.20
CA PHE A 958 -18.69 27.47 32.23
C PHE A 958 -19.65 27.35 31.05
N TYR A 959 -20.04 26.15 30.60
CA TYR A 959 -20.98 25.96 29.48
C TYR A 959 -22.30 26.76 29.61
N PRO A 960 -23.01 26.78 30.77
CA PRO A 960 -24.23 27.58 30.94
C PRO A 960 -24.00 29.08 30.79
N PHE A 961 -22.87 29.58 31.33
CA PHE A 961 -22.48 30.99 31.25
C PHE A 961 -22.19 31.41 29.80
N LEU A 962 -21.42 30.61 29.06
CA LEU A 962 -21.12 30.87 27.65
C LEU A 962 -22.38 30.83 26.78
N LYS A 963 -23.26 29.86 27.01
CA LYS A 963 -24.54 29.72 26.31
C LYS A 963 -25.49 30.89 26.58
N LYS A 964 -25.41 31.51 27.77
CA LYS A 964 -26.12 32.76 28.09
C LYS A 964 -25.50 33.94 27.35
N ILE A 965 -24.20 34.20 27.51
CA ILE A 965 -23.54 35.37 26.90
C ILE A 965 -23.60 35.33 25.37
N LYS A 966 -23.54 34.15 24.73
CA LYS A 966 -23.71 34.01 23.28
C LYS A 966 -25.05 34.55 22.75
N LYS A 967 -26.09 34.65 23.58
CA LYS A 967 -27.34 35.33 23.21
C LYS A 967 -27.25 36.86 23.37
N GLU A 968 -26.45 37.34 24.31
CA GLU A 968 -26.30 38.75 24.66
C GLU A 968 -25.34 39.49 23.72
N THR A 969 -24.20 38.89 23.34
CA THR A 969 -23.16 39.56 22.53
C THR A 969 -23.32 39.41 21.01
N LYS A 970 -24.27 38.58 20.54
CA LYS A 970 -24.44 38.23 19.12
C LYS A 970 -24.81 39.40 18.18
N VAL A 971 -25.03 40.59 18.72
CA VAL A 971 -25.50 41.78 18.01
C VAL A 971 -24.33 42.64 17.50
N GLU A 972 -23.18 42.61 18.18
CA GLU A 972 -22.09 43.59 18.02
C GLU A 972 -20.96 43.09 17.10
N GLU A 973 -20.57 41.82 17.22
CA GLU A 973 -19.47 41.23 16.44
C GLU A 973 -19.94 40.81 15.02
N LYS A 974 -20.10 41.79 14.11
CA LYS A 974 -20.32 41.55 12.67
C LYS A 974 -19.02 41.62 11.87
N LEU A 975 -18.80 40.63 11.00
CA LEU A 975 -17.73 40.68 9.99
C LEU A 975 -17.88 41.94 9.12
N GLN A 976 -16.76 42.62 8.87
CA GLN A 976 -16.69 43.82 8.03
C GLN A 976 -15.87 43.54 6.76
N PRO A 977 -16.25 44.08 5.59
CA PRO A 977 -15.40 44.07 4.40
C PRO A 977 -14.01 44.64 4.71
N GLY A 978 -12.97 43.95 4.24
CA GLY A 978 -11.58 44.33 4.47
C GLY A 978 -11.00 43.94 5.83
N MET A 979 -11.76 43.27 6.71
CA MET A 979 -11.25 42.76 7.98
C MET A 979 -10.20 41.66 7.74
N THR A 980 -8.97 41.87 8.23
CA THR A 980 -7.94 40.83 8.29
C THR A 980 -8.21 39.87 9.44
N LEU A 981 -7.64 38.66 9.35
CA LEU A 981 -7.69 37.69 10.44
C LEU A 981 -7.18 38.28 11.77
N ASP A 982 -6.09 39.07 11.74
CA ASP A 982 -5.53 39.72 12.93
C ASP A 982 -6.50 40.69 13.60
N LYS A 983 -7.31 41.39 12.79
CA LYS A 983 -8.35 42.29 13.28
C LYS A 983 -9.54 41.53 13.89
N LEU A 984 -9.82 40.31 13.43
CA LEU A 984 -10.82 39.41 14.02
C LEU A 984 -10.30 38.77 15.31
N GLU A 985 -9.04 38.32 15.34
CA GLU A 985 -8.35 37.81 16.53
C GLU A 985 -8.30 38.88 17.63
N TYR A 986 -7.93 40.11 17.27
CA TYR A 986 -7.95 41.26 18.17
C TYR A 986 -9.38 41.58 18.66
N ALA A 987 -10.40 41.54 17.79
CA ALA A 987 -11.79 41.81 18.18
C ALA A 987 -12.28 40.84 19.27
N TYR A 988 -11.96 39.54 19.16
CA TYR A 988 -12.28 38.56 20.19
C TYR A 988 -11.48 38.75 21.48
N ILE A 989 -10.19 39.08 21.39
CA ILE A 989 -9.32 39.28 22.56
C ILE A 989 -9.65 40.58 23.32
N SER A 990 -10.11 41.62 22.62
CA SER A 990 -10.45 42.93 23.19
C SER A 990 -11.94 43.11 23.50
N ASN A 991 -12.74 42.04 23.54
CA ASN A 991 -14.14 42.11 23.96
C ASN A 991 -14.24 42.29 25.50
N GLU A 992 -14.03 43.50 25.98
CA GLU A 992 -14.11 43.83 27.41
C GLU A 992 -15.52 43.62 28.01
N VAL A 993 -16.59 43.61 27.20
CA VAL A 993 -17.95 43.25 27.66
C VAL A 993 -18.00 41.77 28.05
N PHE A 994 -17.41 40.89 27.24
CA PHE A 994 -17.21 39.48 27.56
C PHE A 994 -16.28 39.30 28.76
N PHE A 995 -15.06 39.86 28.72
CA PHE A 995 -14.06 39.64 29.77
C PHE A 995 -14.45 40.26 31.13
N THR A 996 -15.16 41.38 31.17
CA THR A 996 -15.71 41.94 32.42
C THR A 996 -16.80 41.04 33.01
N LYS A 997 -17.69 40.47 32.19
CA LYS A 997 -18.69 39.49 32.67
C LYS A 997 -18.02 38.18 33.12
N LEU A 998 -16.99 37.73 32.40
CA LEU A 998 -16.21 36.53 32.72
C LEU A 998 -15.46 36.67 34.04
N ARG A 999 -14.71 37.75 34.26
CA ARG A 999 -14.01 38.04 35.53
C ARG A 999 -15.00 38.05 36.71
N LYS A 1000 -16.15 38.70 36.56
CA LYS A 1000 -17.24 38.71 37.56
C LYS A 1000 -17.86 37.34 37.81
N PHE A 1001 -17.89 36.45 36.82
CA PHE A 1001 -18.35 35.07 36.97
C PHE A 1001 -17.31 34.17 37.65
N CYS A 1002 -16.03 34.30 37.29
CA CYS A 1002 -14.92 33.56 37.91
C CYS A 1002 -14.83 33.86 39.42
N ILE A 1003 -14.95 35.12 39.83
CA ILE A 1003 -14.99 35.51 41.25
C ILE A 1003 -16.14 34.80 41.98
N LYS A 1004 -17.37 34.86 41.44
CA LYS A 1004 -18.53 34.19 42.04
C LYS A 1004 -18.39 32.67 42.12
N LEU A 1005 -17.76 32.03 41.14
CA LEU A 1005 -17.46 30.60 41.20
C LEU A 1005 -16.41 30.28 42.27
N ILE A 1006 -15.34 31.07 42.36
CA ILE A 1006 -14.30 30.91 43.39
C ILE A 1006 -14.90 31.06 44.79
N ASP A 1007 -15.77 32.05 45.00
CA ASP A 1007 -16.46 32.24 46.28
C ASP A 1007 -17.45 31.09 46.56
N SER A 1008 -18.14 30.58 45.53
CA SER A 1008 -19.00 29.39 45.66
C SER A 1008 -18.22 28.10 45.95
N ILE A 1009 -16.96 28.00 45.51
CA ILE A 1009 -16.09 26.83 45.73
C ILE A 1009 -15.48 26.87 47.14
N LYS A 1010 -15.01 28.04 47.61
CA LYS A 1010 -14.54 28.25 48.99
C LYS A 1010 -15.62 28.01 50.05
N ASN A 1011 -16.87 28.35 49.73
CA ASN A 1011 -18.02 28.12 50.60
C ASN A 1011 -18.68 26.74 50.38
N CYS A 1012 -18.10 25.87 49.55
CA CYS A 1012 -18.65 24.54 49.28
C CYS A 1012 -18.30 23.58 50.42
N THR A 1013 -19.33 23.10 51.13
CA THR A 1013 -19.21 22.06 52.16
C THR A 1013 -19.61 20.67 51.66
N ASP A 1014 -19.93 20.54 50.38
CA ASP A 1014 -20.43 19.31 49.76
C ASP A 1014 -19.30 18.34 49.36
N GLY A 1015 -19.62 17.05 49.34
CA GLY A 1015 -18.70 15.99 48.97
C GLY A 1015 -18.22 16.02 47.51
N SER A 1016 -18.88 16.78 46.62
CA SER A 1016 -18.54 16.84 45.18
C SER A 1016 -17.08 17.25 44.90
N ILE A 1017 -16.52 18.25 45.60
CA ILE A 1017 -15.09 18.61 45.49
C ILE A 1017 -14.20 17.42 45.86
N THR A 1018 -14.55 16.68 46.92
CA THR A 1018 -13.77 15.50 47.32
C THR A 1018 -13.90 14.36 46.32
N ASP A 1019 -15.03 14.22 45.63
CA ASP A 1019 -15.26 13.10 44.73
C ASP A 1019 -14.49 13.20 43.41
N MET A 1020 -14.03 14.40 43.02
CA MET A 1020 -13.10 14.62 41.90
C MET A 1020 -11.77 13.86 42.07
N VAL A 1021 -11.30 13.68 43.31
CA VAL A 1021 -10.09 12.90 43.58
C VAL A 1021 -10.34 11.44 43.22
N GLN A 1022 -9.51 10.89 42.34
CA GLN A 1022 -9.66 9.52 41.83
C GLN A 1022 -9.66 8.47 42.96
N CYS A 1023 -10.58 7.50 42.88
CA CYS A 1023 -10.74 6.44 43.89
C CYS A 1023 -9.56 5.44 43.91
N TYR A 1024 -8.83 5.31 42.80
CA TYR A 1024 -7.69 4.43 42.65
C TYR A 1024 -6.51 5.19 42.07
N ILE A 1025 -5.34 5.02 42.67
CA ILE A 1025 -4.07 5.58 42.19
C ILE A 1025 -3.19 4.42 41.70
N ASN A 1026 -2.64 4.55 40.48
CA ASN A 1026 -1.60 3.66 39.97
C ASN A 1026 -0.23 4.17 40.47
N LEU A 1027 0.62 3.28 40.97
CA LEU A 1027 2.04 3.57 41.19
C LEU A 1027 2.87 2.97 40.07
N GLU A 1028 3.76 3.78 39.48
CA GLU A 1028 4.71 3.33 38.46
C GLU A 1028 5.92 2.64 39.11
N THR A 1029 5.66 1.45 39.64
CA THR A 1029 6.66 0.53 40.23
C THR A 1029 6.81 -0.69 39.33
N GLU A 1030 7.91 -1.45 39.46
CA GLU A 1030 8.24 -2.58 38.55
C GLU A 1030 7.11 -3.63 38.41
N VAL A 1031 6.29 -3.77 39.46
CA VAL A 1031 5.00 -4.43 39.40
C VAL A 1031 3.92 -3.36 39.63
N PRO A 1032 3.06 -3.03 38.66
CA PRO A 1032 2.08 -1.93 38.81
C PRO A 1032 1.14 -2.15 40.00
N GLN A 1033 1.29 -1.33 41.04
CA GLN A 1033 0.44 -1.38 42.24
C GLN A 1033 -0.71 -0.38 42.13
N ARG A 1034 -1.89 -0.77 42.65
CA ARG A 1034 -3.07 0.09 42.73
C ARG A 1034 -3.47 0.31 44.18
N ILE A 1035 -3.65 1.56 44.56
CA ILE A 1035 -4.05 1.96 45.92
C ILE A 1035 -5.44 2.56 45.88
N ALA A 1036 -6.35 2.01 46.69
CA ALA A 1036 -7.69 2.56 46.89
C ALA A 1036 -7.67 3.70 47.92
N ILE A 1037 -8.09 4.90 47.51
CA ILE A 1037 -8.34 6.03 48.41
C ILE A 1037 -9.80 5.97 48.85
N LYS A 1038 -10.02 5.51 50.10
CA LYS A 1038 -11.35 5.52 50.75
C LYS A 1038 -11.88 6.95 50.88
N ARG A 1039 -13.22 7.13 50.80
CA ARG A 1039 -13.90 8.44 50.84
C ARG A 1039 -13.46 9.32 52.03
N ASN A 1040 -13.32 8.74 53.22
CA ASN A 1040 -12.84 9.45 54.42
C ASN A 1040 -11.39 9.94 54.36
N ARG A 1041 -10.58 9.46 53.39
CA ARG A 1041 -9.26 10.03 53.08
C ARG A 1041 -9.32 11.10 51.99
N LYS A 1042 -10.29 11.03 51.06
CA LYS A 1042 -10.48 12.06 50.02
C LYS A 1042 -10.67 13.46 50.61
N VAL A 1043 -11.39 13.57 51.73
CA VAL A 1043 -11.63 14.83 52.47
C VAL A 1043 -10.32 15.56 52.82
N LYS A 1044 -9.21 14.85 53.07
CA LYS A 1044 -7.91 15.47 53.39
C LYS A 1044 -7.24 16.21 52.22
N PHE A 1045 -7.80 16.07 51.02
CA PHE A 1045 -7.38 16.77 49.82
C PHE A 1045 -8.35 17.90 49.40
N HIS A 1046 -9.40 18.19 50.19
CA HIS A 1046 -10.38 19.24 49.86
C HIS A 1046 -9.69 20.57 49.55
N GLU A 1047 -8.89 21.08 50.51
CA GLU A 1047 -8.11 22.32 50.38
C GLU A 1047 -7.15 22.31 49.18
N ASP A 1048 -6.61 21.14 48.79
CA ASP A 1048 -5.68 21.05 47.65
C ASP A 1048 -6.46 21.20 46.33
N VAL A 1049 -7.61 20.51 46.21
CA VAL A 1049 -8.49 20.57 45.03
C VAL A 1049 -9.17 21.94 44.93
N GLU A 1050 -9.58 22.52 46.06
CA GLU A 1050 -10.14 23.87 46.16
C GLU A 1050 -9.13 24.95 45.73
N LYS A 1051 -7.86 24.85 46.16
CA LYS A 1051 -6.77 25.72 45.68
C LYS A 1051 -6.49 25.52 44.20
N LEU A 1052 -6.43 24.26 43.74
CA LEU A 1052 -6.20 23.93 42.33
C LEU A 1052 -7.31 24.48 41.43
N LEU A 1053 -8.59 24.31 41.82
CA LEU A 1053 -9.76 24.90 41.18
C LEU A 1053 -9.69 26.43 41.20
N THR A 1054 -9.36 27.03 42.34
CA THR A 1054 -9.27 28.50 42.51
C THR A 1054 -8.22 29.11 41.58
N ILE A 1055 -7.01 28.54 41.54
CA ILE A 1055 -5.92 28.98 40.65
C ILE A 1055 -6.39 28.89 39.20
N ASN A 1056 -6.85 27.72 38.78
CA ASN A 1056 -7.26 27.50 37.39
C ASN A 1056 -8.42 28.41 36.98
N ILE A 1057 -9.49 28.51 37.78
CA ILE A 1057 -10.65 29.36 37.49
C ILE A 1057 -10.27 30.84 37.47
N SER A 1058 -9.36 31.29 38.34
CA SER A 1058 -8.88 32.67 38.33
C SER A 1058 -8.11 33.02 37.05
N ALA A 1059 -7.38 32.06 36.48
CA ALA A 1059 -6.59 32.22 35.26
C ALA A 1059 -7.39 32.05 33.94
N ILE A 1060 -8.66 31.65 33.99
CA ILE A 1060 -9.48 31.40 32.78
C ILE A 1060 -9.53 32.61 31.82
N PRO A 1061 -9.71 33.88 32.26
CA PRO A 1061 -9.71 35.02 31.35
C PRO A 1061 -8.44 35.10 30.48
N ASP A 1062 -7.26 35.02 31.10
CA ASP A 1062 -5.99 35.15 30.39
C ASP A 1062 -5.64 33.87 29.62
N THR A 1063 -6.07 32.70 30.12
CA THR A 1063 -5.94 31.43 29.40
C THR A 1063 -6.79 31.40 28.13
N ILE A 1064 -7.99 32.00 28.13
CA ILE A 1064 -8.80 32.18 26.91
C ILE A 1064 -8.10 33.09 25.90
N VAL A 1065 -7.58 34.24 26.34
CA VAL A 1065 -6.82 35.15 25.48
C VAL A 1065 -5.64 34.44 24.82
N ASN A 1066 -4.89 33.64 25.59
CA ASN A 1066 -3.75 32.89 25.07
C ASN A 1066 -4.18 31.71 24.18
N ALA A 1067 -5.27 31.01 24.51
CA ALA A 1067 -5.82 29.96 23.67
C ALA A 1067 -6.29 30.51 22.31
N ILE A 1068 -6.94 31.68 22.27
CA ILE A 1068 -7.38 32.33 21.01
C ILE A 1068 -6.18 32.72 20.14
N LYS A 1069 -5.11 33.28 20.71
CA LYS A 1069 -3.85 33.57 19.99
C LYS A 1069 -3.18 32.30 19.42
N LEU A 1070 -3.40 31.16 20.07
CA LEU A 1070 -2.86 29.85 19.67
C LEU A 1070 -3.82 29.04 18.76
N LEU A 1071 -5.03 29.54 18.48
CA LEU A 1071 -5.95 28.85 17.59
C LEU A 1071 -5.41 28.86 16.15
N PRO A 1072 -5.38 27.71 15.45
CA PRO A 1072 -5.01 27.70 14.04
C PRO A 1072 -6.05 28.50 13.25
N PRO A 1073 -5.63 29.26 12.21
CA PRO A 1073 -6.44 30.36 11.67
C PRO A 1073 -7.79 29.93 11.08
N HIS A 1074 -7.94 28.66 10.68
CA HIS A 1074 -9.21 28.08 10.21
C HIS A 1074 -10.25 27.88 11.33
N LYS A 1075 -9.84 27.79 12.60
CA LYS A 1075 -10.74 27.74 13.76
C LYS A 1075 -11.25 29.12 14.13
N LEU A 1076 -10.37 30.13 14.04
CA LEU A 1076 -10.69 31.50 14.42
C LEU A 1076 -11.78 32.12 13.55
N VAL A 1077 -11.86 31.76 12.26
CA VAL A 1077 -12.98 32.16 11.39
C VAL A 1077 -14.23 31.28 11.50
N GLY A 1078 -14.16 30.11 12.16
CA GLY A 1078 -15.16 29.04 12.01
C GLY A 1078 -16.58 29.39 12.47
N GLU A 1079 -16.71 30.33 13.40
CA GLU A 1079 -18.01 30.85 13.87
C GLU A 1079 -18.74 31.66 12.79
N TYR A 1080 -18.01 32.37 11.92
CA TYR A 1080 -18.58 33.23 10.88
C TYR A 1080 -18.42 32.72 9.45
N LEU A 1081 -17.39 31.92 9.15
CA LEU A 1081 -17.11 31.39 7.82
C LEU A 1081 -16.93 29.87 7.85
N SER A 1082 -17.62 29.15 6.97
CA SER A 1082 -17.41 27.71 6.76
C SER A 1082 -16.42 27.46 5.62
N HIS A 1083 -15.73 26.32 5.70
CA HIS A 1083 -14.92 25.80 4.59
C HIS A 1083 -15.83 25.38 3.42
N PHE A 1084 -15.63 25.99 2.26
CA PHE A 1084 -16.43 25.75 1.06
C PHE A 1084 -15.52 25.44 -0.14
N HIS A 1085 -15.24 24.15 -0.35
CA HIS A 1085 -14.39 23.60 -1.41
C HIS A 1085 -12.92 24.10 -1.39
N ASP A 1086 -12.66 25.27 -1.96
CA ASP A 1086 -11.32 25.89 -2.08
C ASP A 1086 -11.35 27.39 -1.76
N MET A 1087 -12.28 27.77 -0.88
CA MET A 1087 -12.44 29.11 -0.29
C MET A 1087 -13.15 28.96 1.07
N TYR A 1088 -13.22 30.04 1.84
CA TYR A 1088 -14.14 30.16 2.98
C TYR A 1088 -15.30 31.08 2.58
N VAL A 1089 -16.53 30.69 2.92
CA VAL A 1089 -17.77 31.41 2.59
C VAL A 1089 -18.57 31.59 3.88
N ASP A 1090 -19.26 32.73 4.01
CA ASP A 1090 -19.92 33.08 5.25
C ASP A 1090 -21.12 32.20 5.64
N ASN A 1091 -21.25 32.00 6.95
CA ASN A 1091 -22.26 31.16 7.56
C ASN A 1091 -23.68 31.76 7.42
N GLU A 1092 -23.83 33.07 7.18
CA GLU A 1092 -25.15 33.69 6.99
C GLU A 1092 -25.72 33.36 5.60
N SER A 1093 -24.91 33.51 4.55
CA SER A 1093 -25.21 33.07 3.19
C SER A 1093 -25.48 31.56 3.15
N LEU A 1094 -24.59 30.75 3.74
CA LEU A 1094 -24.73 29.29 3.75
C LEU A 1094 -25.93 28.78 4.57
N THR A 1095 -26.33 29.49 5.64
CA THR A 1095 -27.57 29.15 6.38
C THR A 1095 -28.83 29.59 5.64
N LYS A 1096 -28.83 30.69 4.87
CA LYS A 1096 -29.94 31.04 3.97
C LYS A 1096 -30.17 30.00 2.87
N ILE A 1097 -29.10 29.34 2.40
CA ILE A 1097 -29.16 28.28 1.37
C ILE A 1097 -29.72 26.97 1.93
N LYS A 1098 -29.43 26.64 3.21
CA LYS A 1098 -29.78 25.34 3.80
C LYS A 1098 -31.28 24.98 3.70
N PRO A 1099 -32.25 25.84 4.06
CA PRO A 1099 -33.68 25.54 3.90
C PRO A 1099 -34.07 25.14 2.48
N ILE A 1100 -33.34 25.62 1.47
CA ILE A 1100 -33.62 25.34 0.06
C ILE A 1100 -33.00 24.01 -0.39
N PHE A 1101 -31.88 23.59 0.21
CA PHE A 1101 -31.41 22.20 0.12
C PHE A 1101 -32.45 21.24 0.72
N ASP A 1102 -32.94 21.56 1.92
CA ASP A 1102 -33.92 20.74 2.64
C ASP A 1102 -35.27 20.65 1.85
N PHE A 1103 -35.79 21.78 1.37
CA PHE A 1103 -36.97 21.85 0.50
C PHE A 1103 -36.78 21.13 -0.85
N THR A 1104 -35.63 21.27 -1.50
CA THR A 1104 -35.36 20.57 -2.78
C THR A 1104 -35.31 19.06 -2.59
N HIS A 1105 -34.74 18.58 -1.47
CA HIS A 1105 -34.81 17.16 -1.12
C HIS A 1105 -36.25 16.71 -0.89
N GLU A 1106 -37.06 17.46 -0.14
CA GLU A 1106 -38.47 17.14 0.10
C GLU A 1106 -39.27 17.10 -1.21
N LYS A 1107 -39.09 18.09 -2.09
CA LYS A 1107 -39.71 18.13 -3.42
C LYS A 1107 -39.33 16.91 -4.26
N ILE A 1108 -38.09 16.42 -4.17
CA ILE A 1108 -37.60 15.22 -4.89
C ILE A 1108 -38.07 13.91 -4.27
N ILE A 1109 -38.35 13.88 -2.96
CA ILE A 1109 -38.97 12.75 -2.26
C ILE A 1109 -40.46 12.64 -2.66
N ASN A 1110 -41.15 13.78 -2.73
CA ASN A 1110 -42.59 13.86 -2.96
C ASN A 1110 -42.98 14.02 -4.44
N ASP A 1111 -42.02 14.12 -5.36
CA ASP A 1111 -42.27 14.25 -6.80
C ASP A 1111 -43.00 13.01 -7.35
N PRO A 1112 -44.19 13.16 -7.98
CA PRO A 1112 -44.99 12.00 -8.40
C PRO A 1112 -44.32 11.09 -9.44
N MET A 1113 -43.46 11.63 -10.31
CA MET A 1113 -42.82 10.88 -11.40
C MET A 1113 -41.63 10.08 -10.88
N LEU A 1114 -40.79 10.69 -10.05
CA LEU A 1114 -39.69 10.05 -9.34
C LEU A 1114 -40.20 9.04 -8.31
N SER A 1115 -41.31 9.35 -7.62
CA SER A 1115 -41.95 8.47 -6.64
C SER A 1115 -42.44 7.18 -7.29
N ARG A 1116 -43.22 7.28 -8.38
CA ARG A 1116 -43.64 6.13 -9.20
C ARG A 1116 -42.47 5.27 -9.65
N LEU A 1117 -41.37 5.89 -10.12
CA LEU A 1117 -40.19 5.16 -10.55
C LEU A 1117 -39.46 4.42 -9.41
N ILE A 1118 -39.61 4.76 -8.13
CA ILE A 1118 -38.98 4.00 -7.03
C ILE A 1118 -39.46 2.55 -7.03
N ASP A 1119 -40.74 2.30 -7.32
CA ASP A 1119 -41.29 0.95 -7.32
C ASP A 1119 -40.81 0.14 -8.53
N GLU A 1120 -40.77 0.76 -9.71
CA GLU A 1120 -40.24 0.15 -10.94
C GLU A 1120 -38.73 -0.15 -10.78
N ILE A 1121 -37.93 0.86 -10.39
CA ILE A 1121 -36.48 0.75 -10.13
C ILE A 1121 -36.16 -0.33 -9.09
N SER A 1122 -36.97 -0.48 -8.04
CA SER A 1122 -36.70 -1.46 -6.98
C SER A 1122 -37.00 -2.91 -7.40
N VAL A 1123 -37.96 -3.13 -8.31
CA VAL A 1123 -38.15 -4.43 -8.97
C VAL A 1123 -37.02 -4.68 -9.96
N ASP A 1124 -36.72 -3.69 -10.81
CA ASP A 1124 -35.65 -3.77 -11.82
C ASP A 1124 -34.27 -3.98 -11.19
N MET A 1125 -34.06 -3.49 -9.97
CA MET A 1125 -32.91 -3.84 -9.14
C MET A 1125 -32.93 -5.32 -8.74
N ILE A 1126 -34.03 -5.86 -8.19
CA ILE A 1126 -34.11 -7.29 -7.80
C ILE A 1126 -33.77 -8.19 -8.99
N ASP A 1127 -34.40 -7.95 -10.14
CA ASP A 1127 -34.27 -8.83 -11.30
C ASP A 1127 -32.92 -8.68 -12.03
N LYS A 1128 -32.17 -7.59 -11.78
CA LYS A 1128 -30.87 -7.32 -12.41
C LYS A 1128 -29.69 -7.29 -11.43
N PHE A 1129 -29.88 -7.52 -10.13
CA PHE A 1129 -28.80 -7.42 -9.13
C PHE A 1129 -27.72 -8.50 -9.24
N ASP A 1130 -27.98 -9.57 -10.00
CA ASP A 1130 -27.07 -10.70 -10.11
C ASP A 1130 -25.66 -10.26 -10.52
N TYR A 1131 -24.71 -10.58 -9.62
CA TYR A 1131 -23.26 -10.41 -9.72
C TYR A 1131 -22.76 -9.04 -10.21
N GLY A 1132 -22.93 -8.02 -9.36
CA GLY A 1132 -22.03 -6.85 -9.32
C GLY A 1132 -22.36 -5.70 -10.27
N LYS A 1133 -23.58 -5.63 -10.81
CA LYS A 1133 -24.01 -4.45 -11.60
C LYS A 1133 -24.08 -3.21 -10.70
N ASN A 1134 -23.41 -2.14 -11.13
CA ASN A 1134 -23.41 -0.86 -10.42
C ASN A 1134 -24.82 -0.26 -10.38
N THR A 1135 -25.42 -0.14 -9.20
CA THR A 1135 -26.80 0.36 -8.96
C THR A 1135 -27.10 1.70 -9.64
N ASN A 1136 -26.09 2.56 -9.76
CA ASN A 1136 -26.19 3.86 -10.42
C ASN A 1136 -26.51 3.74 -11.92
N LYS A 1137 -26.24 2.59 -12.57
CA LYS A 1137 -26.66 2.32 -13.95
C LYS A 1137 -28.14 1.97 -14.06
N ILE A 1138 -28.68 1.21 -13.10
CA ILE A 1138 -30.09 0.78 -13.08
C ILE A 1138 -30.98 2.01 -12.85
N ILE A 1139 -30.65 2.86 -11.88
CA ILE A 1139 -31.37 4.11 -11.63
C ILE A 1139 -31.29 5.05 -12.86
N ASN A 1140 -30.16 5.09 -13.56
CA ASN A 1140 -30.00 5.93 -14.76
C ASN A 1140 -30.61 5.33 -16.05
N SER A 1141 -31.00 4.05 -16.08
CA SER A 1141 -31.64 3.46 -17.26
C SER A 1141 -33.15 3.67 -17.30
N HIS A 1142 -33.77 4.12 -16.20
CA HIS A 1142 -35.19 4.48 -16.16
C HIS A 1142 -35.38 5.92 -16.64
N THR A 1143 -36.30 6.10 -17.58
CA THR A 1143 -36.65 7.38 -18.21
C THR A 1143 -38.04 7.83 -17.79
N ILE A 1144 -38.14 9.11 -17.42
CA ILE A 1144 -39.41 9.82 -17.18
C ILE A 1144 -39.93 10.34 -18.53
N CYS A 1145 -41.17 10.82 -18.57
CA CYS A 1145 -41.72 11.64 -19.66
C CYS A 1145 -40.70 12.70 -20.13
N GLU A 1146 -40.76 13.08 -21.42
CA GLU A 1146 -39.70 13.80 -22.15
C GLU A 1146 -38.43 12.96 -22.45
N GLY A 1147 -38.36 11.69 -22.03
CA GLY A 1147 -37.22 10.80 -22.30
C GLY A 1147 -36.00 11.06 -21.43
N LEU A 1148 -36.13 11.89 -20.39
CA LEU A 1148 -35.06 12.20 -19.45
C LEU A 1148 -34.84 11.03 -18.49
N SER A 1149 -33.60 10.53 -18.37
CA SER A 1149 -33.25 9.60 -17.28
C SER A 1149 -33.56 10.21 -15.90
N ALA A 1150 -33.85 9.39 -14.89
CA ALA A 1150 -34.19 9.88 -13.54
C ALA A 1150 -33.17 10.90 -12.98
N CYS A 1151 -31.86 10.66 -13.18
CA CYS A 1151 -30.81 11.62 -12.78
C CYS A 1151 -30.69 12.88 -13.68
N ASN A 1152 -31.28 12.90 -14.87
CA ASN A 1152 -31.43 14.12 -15.68
C ASN A 1152 -32.68 14.91 -15.25
N TYR A 1153 -33.78 14.22 -14.90
CA TYR A 1153 -34.97 14.86 -14.38
C TYR A 1153 -34.73 15.51 -13.00
N ILE A 1154 -33.97 14.84 -12.12
CA ILE A 1154 -33.48 15.46 -10.87
C ILE A 1154 -32.65 16.72 -11.15
N ARG A 1155 -31.84 16.76 -12.22
CA ARG A 1155 -31.12 17.98 -12.62
C ARG A 1155 -32.03 19.08 -13.16
N LYS A 1156 -33.18 18.74 -13.77
CA LYS A 1156 -34.21 19.69 -14.18
C LYS A 1156 -34.80 20.35 -12.93
N ILE A 1157 -35.40 19.56 -12.03
CA ILE A 1157 -35.96 20.03 -10.74
C ILE A 1157 -34.95 20.88 -9.96
N VAL A 1158 -33.72 20.39 -9.76
CA VAL A 1158 -32.70 21.13 -8.99
C VAL A 1158 -32.36 22.47 -9.66
N ARG A 1159 -32.30 22.54 -10.99
CA ARG A 1159 -32.03 23.81 -11.70
C ARG A 1159 -33.18 24.78 -11.59
N ASP A 1160 -34.40 24.30 -11.80
CA ASP A 1160 -35.61 25.11 -11.73
C ASP A 1160 -35.70 25.79 -10.34
N GLU A 1161 -35.44 25.03 -9.26
CA GLU A 1161 -35.31 25.59 -7.90
C GLU A 1161 -34.06 26.48 -7.71
N PHE A 1162 -32.91 26.12 -8.29
CA PHE A 1162 -31.70 26.92 -8.15
C PHE A 1162 -31.83 28.32 -8.79
N THR A 1163 -32.71 28.50 -9.78
CA THR A 1163 -33.08 29.83 -10.29
C THR A 1163 -33.64 30.74 -9.20
N ASN A 1164 -34.45 30.20 -8.29
CA ASN A 1164 -34.97 30.94 -7.13
C ASN A 1164 -33.86 31.26 -6.11
N ILE A 1165 -32.92 30.32 -5.91
CA ILE A 1165 -31.75 30.52 -5.03
C ILE A 1165 -30.89 31.69 -5.51
N ARG A 1166 -30.65 31.81 -6.82
CA ARG A 1166 -29.83 32.87 -7.43
C ARG A 1166 -30.36 34.29 -7.15
N ASN A 1167 -31.66 34.42 -6.91
CA ASN A 1167 -32.32 35.70 -6.60
C ASN A 1167 -32.46 35.95 -5.08
N ASN A 1168 -32.45 34.89 -4.27
CA ASN A 1168 -32.70 34.96 -2.82
C ASN A 1168 -31.43 34.97 -1.95
N ILE A 1169 -30.27 34.54 -2.47
CA ILE A 1169 -28.98 34.82 -1.83
C ILE A 1169 -28.72 36.33 -1.98
N GLY A 1170 -28.59 37.02 -0.84
CA GLY A 1170 -28.41 38.47 -0.82
C GLY A 1170 -27.22 38.98 -1.64
N ASN A 1171 -27.28 40.24 -2.05
CA ASN A 1171 -26.34 40.86 -2.99
C ASN A 1171 -24.84 40.73 -2.62
N TYR A 1172 -24.54 40.50 -1.33
CA TYR A 1172 -23.18 40.37 -0.82
C TYR A 1172 -23.02 39.02 -0.11
N ILE A 1173 -22.11 38.18 -0.64
CA ILE A 1173 -21.56 37.01 0.04
C ILE A 1173 -20.18 37.43 0.56
N MET A 1174 -19.86 37.15 1.83
CA MET A 1174 -18.49 37.37 2.33
C MET A 1174 -17.66 36.11 2.10
N VAL A 1175 -16.44 36.32 1.62
CA VAL A 1175 -15.42 35.29 1.42
C VAL A 1175 -14.15 35.66 2.16
N MET A 1176 -13.33 34.68 2.52
CA MET A 1176 -11.95 34.94 2.92
C MET A 1176 -10.97 34.39 1.87
N TYR A 1177 -10.05 35.26 1.46
CA TYR A 1177 -8.95 34.98 0.56
C TYR A 1177 -7.69 35.66 1.11
N ASN A 1178 -6.53 34.99 1.08
CA ASN A 1178 -5.26 35.50 1.62
C ASN A 1178 -5.38 36.14 3.03
N ASN A 1179 -6.02 35.46 3.98
CA ASN A 1179 -6.24 35.91 5.37
C ASN A 1179 -7.03 37.24 5.53
N LYS A 1180 -7.71 37.70 4.46
CA LYS A 1180 -8.56 38.90 4.45
C LYS A 1180 -9.99 38.54 4.07
N ILE A 1181 -10.96 39.11 4.79
CA ILE A 1181 -12.39 38.92 4.59
C ILE A 1181 -12.90 40.03 3.67
N GLU A 1182 -13.51 39.67 2.54
CA GLU A 1182 -13.96 40.60 1.50
C GLU A 1182 -15.34 40.19 0.96
N ILE A 1183 -16.04 41.13 0.33
CA ILE A 1183 -17.24 40.80 -0.46
C ILE A 1183 -16.77 40.07 -1.73
N ALA A 1184 -17.41 38.94 -2.04
CA ALA A 1184 -17.12 38.18 -3.26
C ALA A 1184 -17.40 39.04 -4.51
N ASP A 1185 -16.41 39.15 -5.41
CA ASP A 1185 -16.63 39.73 -6.74
C ASP A 1185 -17.64 38.88 -7.54
N GLU A 1186 -18.29 39.44 -8.56
CA GLU A 1186 -19.37 38.73 -9.28
C GLU A 1186 -18.91 37.39 -9.87
N LYS A 1187 -17.62 37.29 -10.23
CA LYS A 1187 -16.97 36.07 -10.69
C LYS A 1187 -16.86 35.01 -9.59
N THR A 1188 -16.44 35.39 -8.38
CA THR A 1188 -16.41 34.49 -7.22
C THR A 1188 -17.82 34.16 -6.74
N ARG A 1189 -18.77 35.10 -6.78
CA ARG A 1189 -20.19 34.88 -6.49
C ARG A 1189 -20.79 33.84 -7.44
N CYS A 1190 -20.60 34.00 -8.75
CA CYS A 1190 -21.00 32.99 -9.75
C CYS A 1190 -20.33 31.63 -9.49
N ARG A 1191 -19.02 31.60 -9.21
CA ARG A 1191 -18.28 30.36 -8.90
C ARG A 1191 -18.75 29.66 -7.62
N ILE A 1192 -19.28 30.39 -6.64
CA ILE A 1192 -19.94 29.83 -5.44
C ILE A 1192 -21.29 29.23 -5.84
N LEU A 1193 -22.10 29.96 -6.61
CA LEU A 1193 -23.41 29.51 -7.09
C LEU A 1193 -23.32 28.23 -7.94
N GLU A 1194 -22.40 28.15 -8.91
CA GLU A 1194 -22.14 26.96 -9.72
C GLU A 1194 -21.80 25.71 -8.87
N LYS A 1195 -21.04 25.90 -7.78
CA LYS A 1195 -20.69 24.84 -6.86
C LYS A 1195 -21.85 24.41 -5.97
N LEU A 1196 -22.70 25.35 -5.57
CA LEU A 1196 -23.93 25.06 -4.82
C LEU A 1196 -24.94 24.30 -5.69
N GLU A 1197 -25.12 24.66 -6.97
CA GLU A 1197 -25.92 23.86 -7.93
C GLU A 1197 -25.34 22.44 -8.04
N SER A 1198 -24.03 22.32 -8.25
CA SER A 1198 -23.34 21.03 -8.35
C SER A 1198 -23.51 20.16 -7.10
N ASP A 1199 -23.31 20.72 -5.89
CA ASP A 1199 -23.45 19.98 -4.64
C ASP A 1199 -24.92 19.62 -4.37
N LEU A 1200 -25.89 20.50 -4.69
CA LEU A 1200 -27.32 20.19 -4.57
C LEU A 1200 -27.75 19.07 -5.53
N ILE A 1201 -27.26 19.08 -6.78
CA ILE A 1201 -27.46 18.00 -7.76
C ILE A 1201 -26.88 16.68 -7.20
N VAL A 1202 -25.66 16.70 -6.68
CA VAL A 1202 -24.99 15.51 -6.15
C VAL A 1202 -25.68 14.96 -4.90
N MET A 1203 -26.13 15.83 -4.00
CA MET A 1203 -26.85 15.48 -2.77
C MET A 1203 -28.23 14.90 -3.09
N SER A 1204 -29.02 15.59 -3.93
CA SER A 1204 -30.35 15.15 -4.37
C SER A 1204 -30.31 13.78 -5.06
N ILE A 1205 -29.34 13.57 -5.96
CA ILE A 1205 -29.11 12.27 -6.60
C ILE A 1205 -28.73 11.19 -5.58
N LYS A 1206 -27.95 11.51 -4.54
CA LYS A 1206 -27.61 10.58 -3.44
C LYS A 1206 -28.85 10.22 -2.61
N THR A 1207 -29.65 11.21 -2.23
CA THR A 1207 -30.90 11.03 -1.47
C THR A 1207 -31.87 10.11 -2.22
N TYR A 1208 -32.13 10.36 -3.50
CA TYR A 1208 -32.99 9.50 -4.33
C TYR A 1208 -32.46 8.06 -4.45
N ARG A 1209 -31.14 7.88 -4.59
CA ARG A 1209 -30.50 6.55 -4.61
C ARG A 1209 -30.68 5.79 -3.30
N GLU A 1210 -30.58 6.47 -2.17
CA GLU A 1210 -30.78 5.87 -0.85
C GLU A 1210 -32.24 5.44 -0.65
N ILE A 1211 -33.21 6.19 -1.17
CA ILE A 1211 -34.64 5.84 -1.14
C ILE A 1211 -34.91 4.61 -2.02
N CYS A 1212 -34.43 4.61 -3.27
CA CYS A 1212 -34.49 3.42 -4.16
C CYS A 1212 -33.89 2.17 -3.49
N THR A 1213 -32.76 2.35 -2.79
CA THR A 1213 -32.07 1.27 -2.06
C THR A 1213 -32.85 0.81 -0.82
N LYS A 1214 -33.57 1.71 -0.13
CA LYS A 1214 -34.48 1.37 0.98
C LYS A 1214 -35.68 0.57 0.47
N ALA A 1215 -36.33 1.00 -0.61
CA ALA A 1215 -37.45 0.30 -1.23
C ALA A 1215 -37.05 -1.12 -1.70
N TYR A 1216 -35.92 -1.24 -2.41
CA TYR A 1216 -35.29 -2.52 -2.77
C TYR A 1216 -35.08 -3.45 -1.57
N LYS A 1217 -34.48 -2.95 -0.48
CA LYS A 1217 -34.28 -3.72 0.76
C LYS A 1217 -35.60 -4.13 1.44
N SER A 1218 -36.65 -3.32 1.32
CA SER A 1218 -37.99 -3.65 1.82
C SER A 1218 -38.61 -4.81 1.02
N LYS A 1219 -38.61 -4.72 -0.31
CA LYS A 1219 -39.15 -5.75 -1.22
C LYS A 1219 -38.42 -7.09 -1.13
N ILE A 1220 -37.11 -7.10 -0.84
CA ILE A 1220 -36.37 -8.34 -0.55
C ILE A 1220 -36.83 -8.98 0.77
N ARG A 1221 -37.15 -8.19 1.79
CA ARG A 1221 -37.69 -8.73 3.06
C ARG A 1221 -39.09 -9.30 2.88
N THR A 1222 -39.96 -8.69 2.07
CA THR A 1222 -41.30 -9.24 1.81
C THR A 1222 -41.31 -10.43 0.84
N LYS A 1223 -40.30 -10.60 -0.02
CA LYS A 1223 -40.05 -11.88 -0.73
C LYS A 1223 -39.51 -12.99 0.20
N HIS A 1224 -39.08 -12.67 1.43
CA HIS A 1224 -38.65 -13.62 2.46
C HIS A 1224 -39.62 -13.63 3.66
N ILE A 1225 -40.91 -13.89 3.38
CA ILE A 1225 -41.85 -14.36 4.41
C ILE A 1225 -41.47 -15.82 4.75
N PRO A 1226 -41.33 -16.21 6.03
CA PRO A 1226 -41.08 -17.59 6.43
C PRO A 1226 -42.25 -18.50 6.04
N CYS A 1227 -41.99 -19.77 5.76
CA CYS A 1227 -43.06 -20.77 5.55
C CYS A 1227 -43.67 -21.28 6.87
N ASP A 1228 -43.27 -20.71 8.00
CA ASP A 1228 -43.63 -21.13 9.37
C ASP A 1228 -45.03 -20.60 9.81
N SER A 1229 -45.97 -20.48 8.86
CA SER A 1229 -47.34 -20.02 9.13
C SER A 1229 -48.42 -20.77 8.34
N ILE A 1230 -48.10 -21.91 7.74
CA ILE A 1230 -49.06 -22.89 7.21
C ILE A 1230 -48.51 -24.30 7.53
N ILE A 1231 -49.27 -25.07 8.31
CA ILE A 1231 -48.90 -26.32 9.03
C ILE A 1231 -48.16 -26.06 10.35
#